data_AF-A0A7R9ICH3-F1
#
_entry.id   AF-A0A7R9ICH3-F1
#
_cell.length_a   1.000
_cell.length_b   1.000
_cell.length_c   1.000
_cell.angle_alpha   90.00
_cell.angle_beta   90.00
_cell.angle_gamma   90.00
#
_symmetry.space_group_name_H-M   'P 1'
#
loop_
_entity.id
_entity.type
_entity.pdbx_description
1 polymer ?
#
loop_
_entity_poly.entity_id
_entity_poly.type
_entity_poly.pdbx_seq_one_letter_code
_entity_poly.pdbx_strand_id
1 'polypeptide(L)'
;MSARWEQLWEEQDRRRREADATRQFWESAGKLTELLRSPERRLVRESRSHPIFVSNSGRFSSHWFVLLTDILIHVTGGSQVVHPVQTIWVEPLQDTDTLQNALLLTMPEEVLTVYTPTPQDKTEWLQALHGSIKKSLFKCHSHVPPTARTANYIFTKHPQYKDAKYTGRWFSGKLQGPGKLEWVDGRTYVGHFQNNQPHGFGRMDTPGVSVYEGQWKDGLQNGFGITKYENGDVYEGHFKDGHPNGHGIHKQGHFMASMASVYIGEWVNGVKQGYGVMDDIVTGEKYLGCWSNNLKHGCGLIVTLDGIYYEGIFMQDILTKVALHFSHSLLMSSDRMKPRSRDWEVMIDFIKEAAITSLFSGSNGHGVMVFEDETHYEGEFRSAGIFNGKGTLTFSGGDLLEGSMYGAWNEGIKVTGTLVKNTVTPPSKMATKPSSFGKLCVNACQKWKAIFRQCYQQLGITEPTLKSSMGMTKLNADVQKVWENIAVCITNSHQENQHRLKGGRAKDGASVDKLDTIPQFGKESIDKESYQDIRKYLLKAFESPHHPLGLLLSDLTTAYTATYGGVRVHPLLLSHAVAELHSITTRVYEVVRLMFPALPPTGQELLLGEGQTEHDSEVASSTTLLHPVLLPRVHSALFVLYALHNKMEDDAYWKRLLKWNKQPDITLMAFLGIDQKFWVGYPQSPVARCLEAPFTPVRDQLFNDAVETLQQLKTTFSPLEKLQVIRSTFQQMTTAVQQELGTSYLWSMDDLFPVFHFVVVRSRILQLGSEIHFVEDFMEPYLQNGELGIMFTTLKALGLFVDCSPEKSG
;
A
#
# COMPACT_ATOMS: atom_id res chain seq x y z
N MET A 1 -50.37 44.99 30.39
CA MET A 1 -50.88 44.78 29.01
C MET A 1 -50.60 45.97 28.09
N SER A 2 -50.68 47.24 28.53
CA SER A 2 -50.39 48.45 27.70
C SER A 2 -49.01 48.44 27.02
N ALA A 3 -47.92 48.22 27.77
CA ALA A 3 -46.56 48.26 27.23
C ALA A 3 -46.28 47.24 26.11
N ARG A 4 -46.97 46.08 26.13
CA ARG A 4 -46.82 45.05 25.08
C ARG A 4 -47.57 45.44 23.80
N TRP A 5 -48.68 46.16 23.94
CA TRP A 5 -49.43 46.71 22.81
C TRP A 5 -48.70 47.89 22.18
N GLU A 6 -48.09 48.76 22.98
CA GLU A 6 -47.25 49.86 22.50
C GLU A 6 -46.04 49.33 21.72
N GLN A 7 -45.32 48.34 22.26
CA GLN A 7 -44.22 47.68 21.54
C GLN A 7 -44.66 47.01 20.23
N LEU A 8 -45.83 46.37 20.23
CA LEU A 8 -46.39 45.78 19.01
C LEU A 8 -46.77 46.85 17.98
N TRP A 9 -47.37 47.96 18.44
CA TRP A 9 -47.74 49.07 17.56
C TRP A 9 -46.50 49.75 16.97
N GLU A 10 -45.48 50.04 17.79
CA GLU A 10 -44.21 50.62 17.33
C GLU A 10 -43.50 49.71 16.32
N GLU A 11 -43.48 48.40 16.56
CA GLU A 11 -42.91 47.42 15.63
C GLU A 11 -43.71 47.34 14.32
N GLN A 12 -45.04 47.39 14.37
CA GLN A 12 -45.89 47.40 13.17
C GLN A 12 -45.76 48.70 12.39
N ASP A 13 -45.72 49.84 13.07
CA ASP A 13 -45.53 51.16 12.44
C ASP A 13 -44.14 51.25 11.79
N ARG A 14 -43.09 50.75 12.45
CA ARG A 14 -41.75 50.62 11.88
C ARG A 14 -41.75 49.77 10.61
N ARG A 15 -42.38 48.58 10.64
CA ARG A 15 -42.50 47.71 9.46
C ARG A 15 -43.26 48.38 8.30
N ARG A 16 -44.31 49.14 8.63
CA ARG A 16 -45.08 49.90 7.64
C ARG A 16 -44.22 50.98 6.98
N ARG A 17 -43.50 51.78 7.78
CA ARG A 17 -42.57 52.80 7.28
C ARG A 17 -41.47 52.21 6.39
N GLU A 18 -40.87 51.08 6.80
CA GLU A 18 -39.88 50.36 5.99
C GLU A 18 -40.46 49.86 4.67
N ALA A 19 -41.71 49.37 4.68
CA ALA A 19 -42.41 48.93 3.47
C ALA A 19 -42.73 50.09 2.52
N ASP A 20 -43.21 51.22 3.05
CA ASP A 20 -43.52 52.41 2.26
C ASP A 20 -42.26 53.02 1.63
N ALA A 21 -41.15 53.09 2.37
CA ALA A 21 -39.85 53.51 1.84
C ALA A 21 -39.36 52.56 0.72
N THR A 22 -39.49 51.25 0.93
CA THR A 22 -39.14 50.24 -0.08
C THR A 22 -40.01 50.39 -1.33
N ARG A 23 -41.30 50.69 -1.18
CA ARG A 23 -42.22 50.94 -2.30
C ARG A 23 -41.78 52.15 -3.12
N GLN A 24 -41.53 53.29 -2.47
CA GLN A 24 -41.07 54.52 -3.13
C GLN A 24 -39.75 54.30 -3.89
N PHE A 25 -38.83 53.53 -3.30
CA PHE A 25 -37.60 53.12 -3.97
C PHE A 25 -37.90 52.37 -5.28
N TRP A 26 -38.74 51.33 -5.25
CA TRP A 26 -39.07 50.56 -6.46
C TRP A 26 -39.77 51.38 -7.54
N GLU A 27 -40.60 52.37 -7.16
CA GLU A 27 -41.22 53.31 -8.10
C GLU A 27 -40.18 54.20 -8.82
N SER A 28 -39.00 54.40 -8.23
CA SER A 28 -37.93 55.28 -8.74
C SER A 28 -36.69 54.55 -9.29
N ALA A 29 -36.52 53.25 -9.00
CA ALA A 29 -35.31 52.48 -9.25
C ALA A 29 -35.08 52.06 -10.73
N GLY A 30 -36.09 52.19 -11.60
CA GLY A 30 -36.03 51.86 -13.02
C GLY A 30 -36.09 50.35 -13.33
N LYS A 31 -36.26 50.00 -14.61
CA LYS A 31 -36.58 48.62 -15.07
C LYS A 31 -35.53 47.55 -14.75
N LEU A 32 -34.23 47.91 -14.67
CA LEU A 32 -33.13 46.94 -14.53
C LEU A 32 -33.25 46.13 -13.23
N THR A 33 -33.70 46.77 -12.15
CA THR A 33 -33.77 46.19 -10.81
C THR A 33 -35.15 45.59 -10.48
N GLU A 34 -36.20 45.87 -11.26
CA GLU A 34 -37.56 45.37 -11.03
C GLU A 34 -37.64 43.83 -10.96
N LEU A 35 -36.77 43.12 -11.69
CA LEU A 35 -36.66 41.66 -11.68
C LEU A 35 -36.25 41.08 -10.32
N LEU A 36 -35.70 41.92 -9.43
CA LEU A 36 -35.25 41.54 -8.09
C LEU A 36 -36.28 41.89 -7.00
N ARG A 37 -37.47 42.40 -7.38
CA ARG A 37 -38.53 42.75 -6.45
C ARG A 37 -39.10 41.48 -5.78
N SER A 38 -39.19 41.49 -4.46
CA SER A 38 -39.79 40.42 -3.67
C SER A 38 -40.57 40.99 -2.48
N PRO A 39 -41.72 40.39 -2.08
CA PRO A 39 -42.52 40.86 -0.96
C PRO A 39 -41.78 40.88 0.39
N GLU A 40 -40.76 40.04 0.54
CA GLU A 40 -39.99 39.91 1.78
C GLU A 40 -38.77 40.84 1.84
N ARG A 41 -38.40 41.48 0.72
CA ARG A 41 -37.24 42.37 0.66
C ARG A 41 -37.60 43.76 1.16
N ARG A 42 -36.73 44.34 1.99
CA ARG A 42 -36.81 45.76 2.38
C ARG A 42 -35.54 46.48 1.98
N LEU A 43 -35.68 47.75 1.60
CA LEU A 43 -34.55 48.64 1.40
C LEU A 43 -33.92 48.98 2.75
N VAL A 44 -32.61 48.72 2.87
CA VAL A 44 -31.83 49.10 4.05
C VAL A 44 -31.11 50.42 3.78
N ARG A 45 -30.44 50.53 2.62
CA ARG A 45 -29.70 51.74 2.24
C ARG A 45 -29.39 51.77 0.74
N GLU A 46 -29.19 52.96 0.17
CA GLU A 46 -28.74 53.14 -1.21
C GLU A 46 -27.73 54.27 -1.35
N SER A 47 -26.85 54.21 -2.36
CA SER A 47 -25.79 55.19 -2.56
C SER A 47 -26.23 56.53 -3.14
N ARG A 48 -27.45 56.62 -3.69
CA ARG A 48 -28.01 57.90 -4.22
C ARG A 48 -28.46 58.84 -3.11
N SER A 49 -29.08 58.29 -2.06
CA SER A 49 -29.44 59.06 -0.86
C SER A 49 -28.30 59.17 0.13
N HIS A 50 -27.42 58.15 0.21
CA HIS A 50 -26.30 58.10 1.14
C HIS A 50 -24.98 57.82 0.39
N PRO A 51 -24.25 58.86 -0.03
CA PRO A 51 -23.12 58.72 -0.95
C PRO A 51 -22.03 57.77 -0.46
N ILE A 52 -21.67 56.79 -1.30
CA ILE A 52 -20.51 55.92 -1.14
C ILE A 52 -19.85 55.76 -2.51
N PHE A 53 -18.54 55.96 -2.57
CA PHE A 53 -17.77 56.03 -3.81
C PHE A 53 -16.74 54.91 -3.89
N VAL A 54 -16.44 54.43 -5.09
CA VAL A 54 -15.39 53.43 -5.33
C VAL A 54 -14.05 54.13 -5.53
N SER A 55 -13.01 53.66 -4.85
CA SER A 55 -11.64 54.15 -5.06
C SER A 55 -11.10 53.72 -6.44
N ASN A 56 -10.28 54.56 -7.08
CA ASN A 56 -9.67 54.31 -8.39
C ASN A 56 -10.65 54.08 -9.56
N SER A 57 -11.90 54.54 -9.44
CA SER A 57 -12.89 54.45 -10.50
C SER A 57 -12.58 55.43 -11.65
N GLY A 58 -12.70 55.00 -12.91
CA GLY A 58 -12.48 55.87 -14.07
C GLY A 58 -13.46 57.05 -14.10
N ARG A 59 -13.05 58.19 -14.69
CA ARG A 59 -13.81 59.45 -14.69
C ARG A 59 -15.24 59.38 -15.27
N PHE A 60 -15.54 58.32 -16.03
CA PHE A 60 -16.85 58.07 -16.66
C PHE A 60 -17.58 56.86 -16.07
N SER A 61 -17.04 56.23 -15.03
CA SER A 61 -17.70 55.09 -14.37
C SER A 61 -18.72 55.60 -13.35
N SER A 62 -19.97 55.13 -13.49
CA SER A 62 -21.03 55.35 -12.51
C SER A 62 -21.23 54.06 -11.72
N HIS A 63 -21.17 54.17 -10.40
CA HIS A 63 -21.40 53.06 -9.48
C HIS A 63 -22.60 53.38 -8.60
N TRP A 64 -23.56 52.45 -8.53
CA TRP A 64 -24.74 52.57 -7.68
C TRP A 64 -24.87 51.32 -6.81
N PHE A 65 -24.82 51.51 -5.49
CA PHE A 65 -24.96 50.44 -4.51
C PHE A 65 -26.34 50.50 -3.86
N VAL A 66 -27.02 49.36 -3.81
CA VAL A 66 -28.31 49.21 -3.14
C VAL A 66 -28.22 48.03 -2.18
N LEU A 67 -28.34 48.29 -0.89
CA LEU A 67 -28.38 47.27 0.15
C LEU A 67 -29.84 46.97 0.50
N LEU A 68 -30.26 45.74 0.22
CA LEU A 68 -31.51 45.17 0.69
C LEU A 68 -31.24 44.23 1.88
N THR A 69 -32.32 43.72 2.48
CA THR A 69 -32.25 42.83 3.64
C THR A 69 -31.45 41.53 3.43
N ASP A 70 -31.44 41.00 2.20
CA ASP A 70 -30.84 39.70 1.85
C ASP A 70 -29.77 39.79 0.75
N ILE A 71 -29.72 40.88 -0.03
CA ILE A 71 -28.79 41.08 -1.14
C ILE A 71 -28.21 42.50 -1.17
N LEU A 72 -26.97 42.62 -1.66
CA LEU A 72 -26.35 43.86 -2.08
C LEU A 72 -26.30 43.88 -3.62
N ILE A 73 -26.81 44.94 -4.23
CA ILE A 73 -26.78 45.14 -5.67
C ILE A 73 -25.73 46.20 -5.98
N HIS A 74 -24.83 45.88 -6.91
CA HIS A 74 -23.84 46.81 -7.46
C HIS A 74 -24.12 47.01 -8.95
N VAL A 75 -24.50 48.24 -9.32
CA VAL A 75 -24.77 48.61 -10.71
C VAL A 75 -23.61 49.44 -11.23
N THR A 76 -22.95 48.97 -12.29
CA THR A 76 -21.81 49.64 -12.94
C THR A 76 -22.03 49.69 -14.44
N GLY A 77 -22.06 50.90 -15.02
CA GLY A 77 -22.07 51.10 -16.48
C GLY A 77 -23.24 50.41 -17.22
N GLY A 78 -24.39 50.23 -16.56
CA GLY A 78 -25.58 49.55 -17.10
C GLY A 78 -25.66 48.04 -16.81
N SER A 79 -24.62 47.43 -16.23
CA SER A 79 -24.65 46.06 -15.74
C SER A 79 -24.97 46.01 -14.24
N GLN A 80 -25.69 44.99 -13.77
CA GLN A 80 -25.95 44.78 -12.35
C GLN A 80 -25.36 43.45 -11.87
N VAL A 81 -24.69 43.47 -10.73
CA VAL A 81 -24.21 42.28 -10.04
C VAL A 81 -24.91 42.19 -8.69
N VAL A 82 -25.44 41.01 -8.38
CA VAL A 82 -26.19 40.76 -7.16
C VAL A 82 -25.36 39.86 -6.25
N HIS A 83 -25.05 40.35 -5.05
CA HIS A 83 -24.30 39.62 -4.05
C HIS A 83 -25.21 39.26 -2.87
N PRO A 84 -25.40 37.98 -2.54
CA PRO A 84 -26.07 37.59 -1.30
C PRO A 84 -25.32 38.19 -0.09
N VAL A 85 -26.02 38.79 0.87
CA VAL A 85 -25.35 39.46 2.01
C VAL A 85 -24.48 38.50 2.82
N GLN A 86 -24.83 37.21 2.86
CA GLN A 86 -24.08 36.16 3.55
C GLN A 86 -22.65 36.01 3.01
N THR A 87 -22.42 36.35 1.73
CA THR A 87 -21.13 36.22 1.04
C THR A 87 -20.32 37.53 1.00
N ILE A 88 -20.65 38.53 1.80
CA ILE A 88 -19.97 39.84 1.79
C ILE A 88 -19.20 40.05 3.08
N TRP A 89 -17.90 40.34 2.98
CA TRP A 89 -17.08 40.77 4.12
C TRP A 89 -16.81 42.26 4.01
N VAL A 90 -16.85 42.93 5.15
CA VAL A 90 -16.71 44.38 5.25
C VAL A 90 -15.69 44.66 6.34
N GLU A 91 -14.62 45.36 5.99
CA GLU A 91 -13.56 45.72 6.92
C GLU A 91 -13.32 47.23 6.85
N PRO A 92 -13.35 47.95 7.99
CA PRO A 92 -12.97 49.35 8.00
C PRO A 92 -11.47 49.49 7.77
N LEU A 93 -11.07 50.34 6.83
CA LEU A 93 -9.66 50.66 6.57
C LEU A 93 -9.20 51.83 7.45
N GLN A 94 -7.91 51.83 7.78
CA GLN A 94 -7.23 52.95 8.43
C GLN A 94 -7.05 54.09 7.43
N ASP A 95 -7.20 55.32 7.91
CA ASP A 95 -7.10 56.50 7.06
C ASP A 95 -5.63 56.75 6.67
N THR A 96 -5.40 57.04 5.40
CA THR A 96 -4.10 57.46 4.85
C THR A 96 -4.19 58.89 4.31
N ASP A 97 -3.05 59.51 3.98
CA ASP A 97 -3.00 60.86 3.42
C ASP A 97 -3.83 61.01 2.13
N THR A 98 -4.06 59.92 1.40
CA THR A 98 -4.76 59.90 0.12
C THR A 98 -6.17 59.32 0.18
N LEU A 99 -6.51 58.56 1.22
CA LEU A 99 -7.79 57.87 1.32
C LEU A 99 -8.30 57.89 2.78
N GLN A 100 -9.32 58.70 3.02
CA GLN A 100 -9.99 58.81 4.31
C GLN A 100 -11.38 58.15 4.24
N ASN A 101 -11.87 57.69 5.39
CA ASN A 101 -13.21 57.13 5.56
C ASN A 101 -13.51 55.88 4.71
N ALA A 102 -12.49 55.04 4.47
CA ALA A 102 -12.63 53.90 3.57
C ALA A 102 -13.09 52.59 4.24
N LEU A 103 -13.81 51.77 3.49
CA LEU A 103 -14.22 50.41 3.79
C LEU A 103 -13.72 49.49 2.67
N LEU A 104 -13.25 48.30 3.04
CA LEU A 104 -12.94 47.23 2.11
C LEU A 104 -14.14 46.29 2.05
N LEU A 105 -14.73 46.16 0.86
CA LEU A 105 -15.77 45.18 0.56
C LEU A 105 -15.13 44.00 -0.15
N THR A 106 -15.16 42.83 0.46
CA THR A 106 -14.72 41.58 -0.16
C THR A 106 -15.94 40.73 -0.51
N MET A 107 -16.21 40.61 -1.80
CA MET A 107 -17.25 39.77 -2.38
C MET A 107 -16.59 38.55 -3.07
N PRO A 108 -17.34 37.49 -3.41
CA PRO A 108 -16.75 36.26 -3.95
C PRO A 108 -15.93 36.41 -5.24
N GLU A 109 -16.33 37.35 -6.10
CA GLU A 109 -15.72 37.56 -7.42
C GLU A 109 -15.14 38.97 -7.60
N GLU A 110 -15.20 39.80 -6.55
CA GLU A 110 -14.82 41.22 -6.63
C GLU A 110 -14.37 41.73 -5.26
N VAL A 111 -13.34 42.56 -5.24
CA VAL A 111 -12.88 43.25 -4.03
C VAL A 111 -12.86 44.74 -4.34
N LEU A 112 -13.63 45.51 -3.58
CA LEU A 112 -13.80 46.95 -3.80
C LEU A 112 -13.36 47.71 -2.57
N THR A 113 -12.52 48.70 -2.77
CA THR A 113 -12.25 49.73 -1.77
C THR A 113 -13.22 50.87 -2.00
N VAL A 114 -14.09 51.14 -1.03
CA VAL A 114 -15.09 52.21 -1.10
C VAL A 114 -14.84 53.25 -0.02
N TYR A 115 -15.23 54.50 -0.22
CA TYR A 115 -15.07 55.58 0.76
C TYR A 115 -16.32 56.46 0.82
N THR A 116 -16.52 57.11 1.96
CA THR A 116 -17.64 58.02 2.20
C THR A 116 -17.16 59.47 2.43
N PRO A 117 -17.99 60.49 2.15
CA PRO A 117 -17.62 61.89 2.40
C PRO A 117 -17.34 62.20 3.87
N THR A 118 -18.13 61.59 4.77
CA THR A 118 -18.04 61.84 6.21
C THR A 118 -17.72 60.56 7.00
N PRO A 119 -17.10 60.68 8.20
CA PRO A 119 -16.90 59.55 9.12
C PRO A 119 -18.22 58.99 9.67
N GLN A 120 -19.25 59.83 9.76
CA GLN A 120 -20.58 59.42 10.17
C GLN A 120 -21.18 58.46 9.13
N ASP A 121 -21.14 58.82 7.85
CA ASP A 121 -21.62 57.97 6.75
C ASP A 121 -20.89 56.62 6.72
N LYS A 122 -19.56 56.61 6.97
CA LYS A 122 -18.76 55.37 7.07
C LYS A 122 -19.33 54.45 8.14
N THR A 123 -19.58 54.99 9.33
CA THR A 123 -20.08 54.25 10.49
C THR A 123 -21.48 53.71 10.21
N GLU A 124 -22.34 54.53 9.62
CA GLU A 124 -23.72 54.16 9.33
C GLU A 124 -23.83 53.12 8.20
N TRP A 125 -22.97 53.19 7.17
CA TRP A 125 -22.85 52.14 6.14
C TRP A 125 -22.32 50.82 6.72
N LEU A 126 -21.27 50.89 7.56
CA LEU A 126 -20.72 49.73 8.23
C LEU A 126 -21.76 49.03 9.10
N GLN A 127 -22.52 49.80 9.89
CA GLN A 127 -23.61 49.27 10.72
C GLN A 127 -24.74 48.66 9.89
N ALA A 128 -25.13 49.30 8.78
CA ALA A 128 -26.17 48.78 7.89
C ALA A 128 -25.77 47.45 7.25
N LEU A 129 -24.52 47.34 6.76
CA LEU A 129 -23.97 46.12 6.17
C LEU A 129 -23.85 45.01 7.22
N HIS A 130 -23.18 45.27 8.34
CA HIS A 130 -23.04 44.28 9.43
C HIS A 130 -24.41 43.85 9.97
N GLY A 131 -25.35 44.78 10.13
CA GLY A 131 -26.71 44.50 10.58
C GLY A 131 -27.48 43.58 9.63
N SER A 132 -27.38 43.82 8.33
CA SER A 132 -28.03 42.99 7.29
C SER A 132 -27.41 41.59 7.23
N ILE A 133 -26.08 41.51 7.25
CA ILE A 133 -25.33 40.24 7.29
C ILE A 133 -25.73 39.44 8.54
N LYS A 134 -25.75 40.08 9.72
CA LYS A 134 -26.09 39.44 10.99
C LYS A 134 -27.51 38.89 11.01
N LYS A 135 -28.47 39.66 10.51
CA LYS A 135 -29.87 39.22 10.37
C LYS A 135 -29.98 37.99 9.46
N SER A 136 -29.21 37.97 8.37
CA SER A 136 -29.21 36.85 7.41
C SER A 136 -28.55 35.58 7.94
N LEU A 137 -27.55 35.69 8.82
CA LEU A 137 -26.79 34.54 9.35
C LEU A 137 -27.43 33.84 10.56
N PHE A 138 -28.71 34.13 10.91
CA PHE A 138 -29.50 33.54 12.00
C PHE A 138 -28.68 32.86 13.13
N LYS A 139 -28.30 33.66 14.15
CA LYS A 139 -27.58 33.33 15.42
C LYS A 139 -26.21 34.02 15.53
N CYS A 140 -26.19 35.32 15.83
CA CYS A 140 -24.96 35.96 16.31
C CYS A 140 -25.26 36.94 17.46
N HIS A 141 -24.59 36.78 18.60
CA HIS A 141 -24.68 37.70 19.75
C HIS A 141 -23.59 38.80 19.71
N SER A 142 -22.60 38.67 18.81
CA SER A 142 -21.51 39.65 18.62
C SER A 142 -21.94 40.84 17.74
N HIS A 143 -21.22 41.96 17.86
CA HIS A 143 -21.35 43.14 17.00
C HIS A 143 -20.66 42.98 15.64
N VAL A 144 -19.74 42.01 15.50
CA VAL A 144 -19.01 41.71 14.26
C VAL A 144 -19.48 40.38 13.69
N PRO A 145 -19.84 40.30 12.39
CA PRO A 145 -20.19 39.04 11.75
C PRO A 145 -19.02 38.03 11.78
N PRO A 146 -19.28 36.71 11.88
CA PRO A 146 -18.23 35.70 11.85
C PRO A 146 -17.38 35.77 10.57
N THR A 147 -16.07 35.58 10.68
CA THR A 147 -15.14 35.56 9.54
C THR A 147 -15.35 34.33 8.65
N ALA A 148 -15.71 33.18 9.25
CA ALA A 148 -16.07 31.96 8.55
C ALA A 148 -17.60 31.80 8.48
N ARG A 149 -18.16 31.56 7.29
CA ARG A 149 -19.61 31.49 7.06
C ARG A 149 -19.96 30.37 6.11
N THR A 150 -21.18 29.88 6.15
CA THR A 150 -21.70 28.92 5.16
C THR A 150 -22.74 29.63 4.31
N ALA A 151 -22.59 29.57 2.99
CA ALA A 151 -23.47 30.25 2.06
C ALA A 151 -23.47 29.58 0.68
N ASN A 152 -24.50 29.90 -0.10
CA ASN A 152 -24.68 29.46 -1.47
C ASN A 152 -24.36 30.62 -2.42
N TYR A 153 -23.65 30.32 -3.51
CA TYR A 153 -23.28 31.32 -4.50
C TYR A 153 -23.21 30.70 -5.89
N ILE A 154 -23.59 31.46 -6.91
CA ILE A 154 -23.44 31.08 -8.32
C ILE A 154 -22.44 32.04 -8.93
N PHE A 155 -21.34 31.50 -9.44
CA PHE A 155 -20.28 32.30 -10.05
C PHE A 155 -20.69 32.79 -11.44
N THR A 156 -20.29 34.01 -11.80
CA THR A 156 -20.70 34.65 -13.06
C THR A 156 -19.52 35.09 -13.91
N LYS A 157 -18.42 35.50 -13.27
CA LYS A 157 -17.20 36.04 -13.88
C LYS A 157 -15.97 35.16 -13.62
N HIS A 158 -16.02 34.24 -12.65
CA HIS A 158 -14.88 33.43 -12.25
C HIS A 158 -14.37 32.55 -13.40
N PRO A 159 -13.06 32.56 -13.71
CA PRO A 159 -12.53 31.90 -14.91
C PRO A 159 -12.73 30.38 -14.92
N GLN A 160 -12.66 29.73 -13.75
CA GLN A 160 -12.77 28.26 -13.63
C GLN A 160 -14.16 27.78 -13.22
N TYR A 161 -14.94 28.66 -12.60
CA TYR A 161 -16.20 28.28 -11.95
C TYR A 161 -17.40 28.98 -12.57
N LYS A 162 -17.23 29.61 -13.73
CA LYS A 162 -18.31 30.31 -14.42
C LYS A 162 -19.59 29.46 -14.48
N ASP A 163 -20.69 30.04 -14.04
CA ASP A 163 -22.04 29.45 -13.94
C ASP A 163 -22.16 28.27 -12.96
N ALA A 164 -21.09 27.91 -12.26
CA ALA A 164 -21.10 26.86 -11.25
C ALA A 164 -21.74 27.36 -9.94
N LYS A 165 -22.48 26.47 -9.29
CA LYS A 165 -23.12 26.70 -8.00
C LYS A 165 -22.25 26.11 -6.90
N TYR A 166 -21.80 26.96 -5.97
CA TYR A 166 -21.15 26.54 -4.74
C TYR A 166 -22.11 26.58 -3.56
N THR A 167 -22.00 25.58 -2.69
CA THR A 167 -22.69 25.48 -1.40
C THR A 167 -21.69 24.99 -0.38
N GLY A 168 -21.25 25.86 0.54
CA GLY A 168 -20.22 25.45 1.49
C GLY A 168 -19.69 26.58 2.35
N ARG A 169 -18.55 26.30 2.99
CA ARG A 169 -17.88 27.24 3.88
C ARG A 169 -17.03 28.24 3.10
N TRP A 170 -17.05 29.48 3.58
CA TRP A 170 -16.33 30.62 3.08
C TRP A 170 -15.52 31.24 4.20
N PHE A 171 -14.37 31.83 3.87
CA PHE A 171 -13.53 32.58 4.77
C PHE A 171 -13.00 33.81 4.03
N SER A 172 -13.35 35.00 4.52
CA SER A 172 -12.95 36.29 3.93
C SER A 172 -13.13 36.35 2.40
N GLY A 173 -14.34 36.00 1.92
CA GLY A 173 -14.68 36.03 0.49
C GLY A 173 -14.14 34.88 -0.35
N LYS A 174 -13.38 33.94 0.23
CA LYS A 174 -12.83 32.78 -0.47
C LYS A 174 -13.48 31.47 -0.03
N LEU A 175 -13.57 30.50 -0.93
CA LEU A 175 -13.96 29.12 -0.64
C LEU A 175 -12.91 28.51 0.30
N GLN A 176 -13.36 28.01 1.46
CA GLN A 176 -12.48 27.50 2.51
C GLN A 176 -13.18 26.43 3.33
N GLY A 177 -12.52 25.30 3.56
CA GLY A 177 -13.08 24.16 4.29
C GLY A 177 -14.07 23.36 3.45
N PRO A 178 -15.01 22.62 4.06
CA PRO A 178 -15.90 21.71 3.33
C PRO A 178 -16.93 22.48 2.49
N GLY A 179 -17.15 21.99 1.27
CA GLY A 179 -18.16 22.52 0.36
C GLY A 179 -18.48 21.59 -0.81
N LYS A 180 -19.52 21.96 -1.55
CA LYS A 180 -19.98 21.32 -2.77
C LYS A 180 -19.98 22.33 -3.91
N LEU A 181 -19.40 21.97 -5.05
CA LEU A 181 -19.40 22.75 -6.28
C LEU A 181 -20.06 21.94 -7.39
N GLU A 182 -21.06 22.51 -8.06
CA GLU A 182 -21.84 21.89 -9.12
C GLU A 182 -21.73 22.74 -10.39
N TRP A 183 -21.19 22.17 -11.46
CA TRP A 183 -21.08 22.84 -12.76
C TRP A 183 -22.32 22.59 -13.61
N VAL A 184 -22.56 23.48 -14.59
CA VAL A 184 -23.71 23.38 -15.51
C VAL A 184 -23.67 22.15 -16.42
N ASP A 185 -22.48 21.59 -16.65
CA ASP A 185 -22.27 20.36 -17.43
C ASP A 185 -22.51 19.08 -16.61
N GLY A 186 -22.92 19.22 -15.35
CA GLY A 186 -23.19 18.10 -14.45
C GLY A 186 -21.98 17.62 -13.65
N ARG A 187 -20.77 18.15 -13.89
CA ARG A 187 -19.63 17.87 -13.00
C ARG A 187 -19.97 18.28 -11.58
N THR A 188 -19.52 17.50 -10.60
CA THR A 188 -19.68 17.85 -9.19
C THR A 188 -18.43 17.55 -8.40
N TYR A 189 -18.05 18.47 -7.51
CA TYR A 189 -16.99 18.27 -6.54
C TYR A 189 -17.55 18.42 -5.14
N VAL A 190 -17.28 17.45 -4.27
CA VAL A 190 -17.63 17.48 -2.85
C VAL A 190 -16.36 17.22 -2.06
N GLY A 191 -15.92 18.19 -1.27
CA GLY A 191 -14.67 18.05 -0.53
C GLY A 191 -14.25 19.33 0.15
N HIS A 192 -12.97 19.40 0.49
CA HIS A 192 -12.40 20.60 1.09
C HIS A 192 -11.89 21.57 0.02
N PHE A 193 -11.93 22.84 0.39
CA PHE A 193 -11.41 23.95 -0.39
C PHE A 193 -10.39 24.73 0.44
N GLN A 194 -9.38 25.27 -0.21
CA GLN A 194 -8.47 26.25 0.38
C GLN A 194 -8.18 27.31 -0.69
N ASN A 195 -8.31 28.58 -0.33
CA ASN A 195 -8.02 29.70 -1.24
C ASN A 195 -8.70 29.57 -2.62
N ASN A 196 -10.00 29.24 -2.64
CA ASN A 196 -10.77 29.02 -3.87
C ASN A 196 -10.45 27.77 -4.67
N GLN A 197 -9.63 26.84 -4.18
CA GLN A 197 -9.27 25.63 -4.94
C GLN A 197 -9.58 24.35 -4.14
N PRO A 198 -9.96 23.25 -4.81
CA PRO A 198 -9.98 21.92 -4.21
C PRO A 198 -8.67 21.62 -3.48
N HIS A 199 -8.77 21.20 -2.23
CA HIS A 199 -7.62 20.90 -1.37
C HIS A 199 -8.02 19.84 -0.34
N GLY A 200 -7.08 19.03 0.15
CA GLY A 200 -7.35 17.97 1.12
C GLY A 200 -8.18 16.84 0.48
N PHE A 201 -9.01 16.14 1.26
CA PHE A 201 -9.81 15.05 0.71
C PHE A 201 -11.08 15.55 0.01
N GLY A 202 -11.38 14.96 -1.15
CA GLY A 202 -12.57 15.29 -1.94
C GLY A 202 -12.88 14.28 -3.03
N ARG A 203 -14.12 14.34 -3.52
CA ARG A 203 -14.65 13.52 -4.60
C ARG A 203 -15.09 14.39 -5.77
N MET A 204 -14.59 14.09 -6.96
CA MET A 204 -15.01 14.70 -8.23
C MET A 204 -15.77 13.65 -9.05
N ASP A 205 -17.00 13.98 -9.41
CA ASP A 205 -17.81 13.23 -10.36
C ASP A 205 -17.82 13.99 -11.69
N THR A 206 -17.31 13.34 -12.74
CA THR A 206 -17.36 13.83 -14.11
C THR A 206 -18.28 12.90 -14.92
N PRO A 207 -19.55 13.31 -15.13
CA PRO A 207 -20.55 12.46 -15.80
C PRO A 207 -20.05 11.96 -17.16
N GLY A 208 -20.20 10.65 -17.39
CA GLY A 208 -19.75 10.00 -18.64
C GLY A 208 -18.24 10.00 -18.85
N VAL A 209 -17.44 10.19 -17.79
CA VAL A 209 -15.97 10.15 -17.89
C VAL A 209 -15.39 9.34 -16.74
N SER A 210 -15.50 9.85 -15.52
CA SER A 210 -14.89 9.22 -14.35
C SER A 210 -15.38 9.77 -13.03
N VAL A 211 -15.19 8.98 -11.98
CA VAL A 211 -15.34 9.39 -10.58
C VAL A 211 -13.98 9.26 -9.92
N TYR A 212 -13.45 10.37 -9.41
CA TYR A 212 -12.25 10.40 -8.59
C TYR A 212 -12.61 10.64 -7.13
N GLU A 213 -12.05 9.84 -6.22
CA GLU A 213 -12.13 10.05 -4.78
C GLU A 213 -10.72 9.95 -4.18
N GLY A 214 -10.24 11.02 -3.55
CA GLY A 214 -8.87 11.04 -3.03
C GLY A 214 -8.42 12.41 -2.55
N GLN A 215 -7.11 12.56 -2.45
CA GLN A 215 -6.45 13.76 -1.98
C GLN A 215 -6.24 14.79 -3.12
N TRP A 216 -6.40 16.06 -2.77
CA TRP A 216 -6.30 17.21 -3.66
C TRP A 216 -5.33 18.23 -3.09
N LYS A 217 -4.62 18.91 -3.97
CA LYS A 217 -3.77 20.05 -3.62
C LYS A 217 -3.81 21.04 -4.77
N ASP A 218 -4.06 22.30 -4.44
CA ASP A 218 -4.06 23.43 -5.39
C ASP A 218 -4.90 23.14 -6.64
N GLY A 219 -6.09 22.55 -6.43
CA GLY A 219 -7.04 22.23 -7.49
C GLY A 219 -6.75 20.97 -8.30
N LEU A 220 -5.64 20.27 -8.02
CA LEU A 220 -5.20 19.07 -8.74
C LEU A 220 -5.23 17.84 -7.83
N GLN A 221 -5.41 16.67 -8.42
CA GLN A 221 -5.28 15.38 -7.73
C GLN A 221 -3.82 15.25 -7.24
N ASN A 222 -3.63 15.02 -5.95
CA ASN A 222 -2.31 14.99 -5.33
C ASN A 222 -2.35 14.16 -4.04
N GLY A 223 -1.54 13.11 -3.96
CA GLY A 223 -1.61 12.11 -2.90
C GLY A 223 -2.39 10.86 -3.33
N PHE A 224 -2.85 10.05 -2.37
CA PHE A 224 -3.56 8.80 -2.69
C PHE A 224 -4.97 9.08 -3.20
N GLY A 225 -5.42 8.33 -4.21
CA GLY A 225 -6.78 8.40 -4.71
C GLY A 225 -7.18 7.22 -5.59
N ILE A 226 -8.49 7.12 -5.84
CA ILE A 226 -9.09 6.09 -6.67
C ILE A 226 -9.88 6.77 -7.78
N THR A 227 -9.55 6.47 -9.03
CA THR A 227 -10.31 6.88 -10.22
C THR A 227 -11.03 5.67 -10.79
N LYS A 228 -12.35 5.74 -10.90
CA LYS A 228 -13.17 4.79 -11.64
C LYS A 228 -13.62 5.44 -12.93
N TYR A 229 -13.27 4.85 -14.06
CA TYR A 229 -13.60 5.37 -15.38
C TYR A 229 -14.90 4.75 -15.90
N GLU A 230 -15.59 5.45 -16.81
CA GLU A 230 -16.85 4.96 -17.39
C GLU A 230 -16.69 3.64 -18.15
N ASN A 231 -15.53 3.42 -18.78
CA ASN A 231 -15.20 2.18 -19.50
C ASN A 231 -15.02 0.95 -18.56
N GLY A 232 -15.08 1.15 -17.25
CA GLY A 232 -14.88 0.12 -16.22
C GLY A 232 -13.45 0.02 -15.70
N ASP A 233 -12.51 0.78 -16.27
CA ASP A 233 -11.14 0.82 -15.77
C ASP A 233 -11.10 1.45 -14.38
N VAL A 234 -10.18 0.98 -13.55
CA VAL A 234 -9.96 1.50 -12.20
C VAL A 234 -8.48 1.72 -11.99
N TYR A 235 -8.14 2.95 -11.65
CA TYR A 235 -6.82 3.29 -11.10
C TYR A 235 -6.94 3.53 -9.60
N GLU A 236 -6.09 2.87 -8.82
CA GLU A 236 -5.97 3.03 -7.39
C GLU A 236 -4.49 3.24 -7.06
N GLY A 237 -4.13 4.42 -6.53
CA GLY A 237 -2.73 4.71 -6.27
C GLY A 237 -2.47 6.19 -6.02
N HIS A 238 -1.20 6.56 -6.09
CA HIS A 238 -0.77 7.93 -5.84
C HIS A 238 -0.85 8.81 -7.08
N PHE A 239 -1.15 10.08 -6.85
CA PHE A 239 -1.23 11.15 -7.84
C PHE A 239 -0.27 12.27 -7.48
N LYS A 240 0.23 12.94 -8.50
CA LYS A 240 0.96 14.20 -8.36
C LYS A 240 0.60 15.10 -9.53
N ASP A 241 0.21 16.33 -9.22
CA ASP A 241 -0.12 17.38 -10.19
C ASP A 241 -1.15 16.92 -11.24
N GLY A 242 -2.14 16.12 -10.82
CA GLY A 242 -3.21 15.62 -11.69
C GLY A 242 -2.90 14.32 -12.44
N HIS A 243 -1.71 13.74 -12.25
CA HIS A 243 -1.29 12.53 -12.96
C HIS A 243 -0.94 11.38 -12.01
N PRO A 244 -1.21 10.10 -12.39
CA PRO A 244 -0.66 8.94 -11.71
C PRO A 244 0.85 9.07 -11.46
N ASN A 245 1.29 8.92 -10.22
CA ASN A 245 2.68 9.10 -9.82
C ASN A 245 3.00 8.31 -8.55
N GLY A 246 4.10 7.57 -8.50
CA GLY A 246 4.44 6.69 -7.39
C GLY A 246 3.89 5.28 -7.59
N HIS A 247 3.52 4.58 -6.51
CA HIS A 247 2.94 3.25 -6.62
C HIS A 247 1.44 3.32 -6.99
N GLY A 248 0.99 2.43 -7.86
CA GLY A 248 -0.43 2.31 -8.19
C GLY A 248 -0.80 1.03 -8.92
N ILE A 249 -2.08 0.70 -8.82
CA ILE A 249 -2.75 -0.44 -9.40
C ILE A 249 -3.72 0.06 -10.48
N HIS A 250 -3.55 -0.41 -11.71
CA HIS A 250 -4.42 -0.12 -12.83
C HIS A 250 -5.08 -1.41 -13.31
N LYS A 251 -6.41 -1.49 -13.13
CA LYS A 251 -7.25 -2.59 -13.58
C LYS A 251 -7.97 -2.12 -14.83
N GLN A 252 -7.69 -2.76 -15.96
CA GLN A 252 -8.32 -2.46 -17.24
C GLN A 252 -9.40 -3.49 -17.54
N GLY A 253 -10.56 -3.05 -18.04
CA GLY A 253 -11.68 -3.89 -18.44
C GLY A 253 -12.73 -4.16 -17.34
N HIS A 254 -13.92 -4.58 -17.77
CA HIS A 254 -14.98 -5.00 -16.86
C HIS A 254 -14.57 -6.33 -16.19
N PHE A 255 -14.53 -6.35 -14.85
CA PHE A 255 -14.06 -7.49 -14.03
C PHE A 255 -14.86 -8.81 -14.19
N MET A 256 -15.81 -8.87 -15.13
CA MET A 256 -16.57 -10.06 -15.53
C MET A 256 -16.29 -10.52 -16.97
N ALA A 257 -15.39 -9.86 -17.71
CA ALA A 257 -15.05 -10.20 -19.08
C ALA A 257 -13.67 -10.85 -19.18
N SER A 258 -13.50 -11.75 -20.15
CA SER A 258 -12.24 -12.38 -20.57
C SER A 258 -11.21 -11.40 -21.15
N MET A 259 -11.34 -10.09 -20.89
CA MET A 259 -10.55 -9.01 -21.46
C MET A 259 -9.89 -8.10 -20.42
N ALA A 260 -9.74 -8.57 -19.18
CA ALA A 260 -9.18 -7.77 -18.11
C ALA A 260 -7.64 -7.87 -18.06
N SER A 261 -6.98 -6.75 -17.73
CA SER A 261 -5.55 -6.76 -17.39
C SER A 261 -5.33 -5.99 -16.09
N VAL A 262 -4.35 -6.42 -15.31
CA VAL A 262 -4.02 -5.78 -14.03
C VAL A 262 -2.55 -5.43 -14.04
N TYR A 263 -2.25 -4.15 -13.89
CA TYR A 263 -0.89 -3.65 -13.70
C TYR A 263 -0.72 -3.15 -12.27
N ILE A 264 0.35 -3.54 -11.60
CA ILE A 264 0.72 -3.11 -10.26
C ILE A 264 2.19 -2.70 -10.32
N GLY A 265 2.50 -1.43 -10.08
CA GLY A 265 3.87 -0.97 -10.27
C GLY A 265 4.07 0.52 -10.01
N GLU A 266 5.16 1.03 -10.54
CA GLU A 266 5.54 2.43 -10.45
C GLU A 266 5.00 3.24 -11.65
N TRP A 267 4.56 4.45 -11.34
CA TRP A 267 4.00 5.43 -12.26
C TRP A 267 4.78 6.73 -12.15
N VAL A 268 5.05 7.38 -13.28
CA VAL A 268 5.62 8.72 -13.31
C VAL A 268 4.87 9.52 -14.36
N ASN A 269 4.22 10.60 -13.94
CA ASN A 269 3.48 11.51 -14.83
C ASN A 269 2.48 10.79 -15.76
N GLY A 270 1.75 9.81 -15.22
CA GLY A 270 0.73 9.07 -15.97
C GLY A 270 1.25 7.91 -16.82
N VAL A 271 2.56 7.63 -16.83
CA VAL A 271 3.12 6.48 -17.55
C VAL A 271 3.72 5.44 -16.60
N LYS A 272 3.63 4.16 -16.96
CA LYS A 272 4.27 3.04 -16.26
C LYS A 272 5.78 3.19 -16.37
N GLN A 273 6.46 3.08 -15.25
CA GLN A 273 7.90 3.29 -15.10
C GLN A 273 8.46 2.35 -14.03
N GLY A 274 9.75 2.04 -14.04
CA GLY A 274 10.39 1.30 -12.96
C GLY A 274 9.91 -0.15 -12.86
N TYR A 275 9.92 -0.74 -11.67
CA TYR A 275 9.47 -2.13 -11.49
C TYR A 275 7.95 -2.22 -11.43
N GLY A 276 7.38 -3.19 -12.14
CA GLY A 276 5.95 -3.47 -12.10
C GLY A 276 5.61 -4.85 -12.62
N VAL A 277 4.46 -5.35 -12.18
CA VAL A 277 3.89 -6.63 -12.56
C VAL A 277 2.63 -6.38 -13.37
N MET A 278 2.52 -7.03 -14.52
CA MET A 278 1.34 -6.99 -15.38
C MET A 278 0.81 -8.41 -15.56
N ASP A 279 -0.45 -8.61 -15.21
CA ASP A 279 -1.17 -9.86 -15.42
C ASP A 279 -2.22 -9.63 -16.51
N ASP A 280 -1.97 -10.18 -17.69
CA ASP A 280 -2.83 -10.05 -18.87
C ASP A 280 -3.68 -11.32 -19.04
N ILE A 281 -4.98 -11.20 -18.74
CA ILE A 281 -5.91 -12.34 -18.82
C ILE A 281 -6.21 -12.70 -20.27
N VAL A 282 -6.05 -11.76 -21.22
CA VAL A 282 -6.33 -12.00 -22.65
C VAL A 282 -5.26 -12.89 -23.25
N THR A 283 -3.99 -12.55 -23.03
CA THR A 283 -2.86 -13.30 -23.57
C THR A 283 -2.51 -14.52 -22.72
N GLY A 284 -2.92 -14.52 -21.45
CA GLY A 284 -2.52 -15.54 -20.49
C GLY A 284 -1.09 -15.36 -19.99
N GLU A 285 -0.51 -14.18 -20.16
CA GLU A 285 0.86 -13.86 -19.75
C GLU A 285 0.89 -13.02 -18.48
N LYS A 286 1.79 -13.37 -17.56
CA LYS A 286 2.15 -12.55 -16.40
C LYS A 286 3.59 -12.08 -16.55
N TYR A 287 3.79 -10.78 -16.74
CA TYR A 287 5.11 -10.16 -16.83
C TYR A 287 5.52 -9.54 -15.50
N LEU A 288 6.71 -9.86 -14.99
CA LEU A 288 7.31 -9.26 -13.81
C LEU A 288 8.65 -8.65 -14.21
N GLY A 289 8.76 -7.33 -14.23
CA GLY A 289 10.00 -6.71 -14.71
C GLY A 289 10.00 -5.20 -14.68
N CYS A 290 11.01 -4.63 -15.32
CA CYS A 290 11.15 -3.19 -15.46
C CYS A 290 10.29 -2.64 -16.63
N TRP A 291 9.89 -1.38 -16.48
CA TRP A 291 9.02 -0.61 -17.37
C TRP A 291 9.64 0.75 -17.66
N SER A 292 9.45 1.24 -18.87
CA SER A 292 9.82 2.59 -19.27
C SER A 292 8.83 3.11 -20.29
N ASN A 293 8.22 4.26 -20.03
CA ASN A 293 7.24 4.90 -20.92
C ASN A 293 6.14 3.95 -21.40
N ASN A 294 5.49 3.22 -20.48
CA ASN A 294 4.45 2.21 -20.75
C ASN A 294 4.90 0.90 -21.43
N LEU A 295 6.18 0.72 -21.75
CA LEU A 295 6.71 -0.46 -22.44
C LEU A 295 7.63 -1.29 -21.52
N LYS A 296 7.69 -2.61 -21.73
CA LYS A 296 8.62 -3.52 -21.05
C LYS A 296 10.05 -3.09 -21.38
N HIS A 297 10.91 -2.99 -20.36
CA HIS A 297 12.28 -2.51 -20.50
C HIS A 297 13.19 -3.14 -19.43
N GLY A 298 14.47 -3.33 -19.71
CA GLY A 298 15.43 -3.91 -18.76
C GLY A 298 15.17 -5.39 -18.46
N CYS A 299 15.65 -5.87 -17.31
CA CYS A 299 15.44 -7.26 -16.89
C CYS A 299 13.95 -7.52 -16.61
N GLY A 300 13.46 -8.69 -17.01
CA GLY A 300 12.09 -9.10 -16.79
C GLY A 300 11.90 -10.60 -16.96
N LEU A 301 10.81 -11.11 -16.41
CA LEU A 301 10.40 -12.50 -16.57
C LEU A 301 8.92 -12.58 -16.97
N ILE A 302 8.56 -13.61 -17.71
CA ILE A 302 7.20 -13.91 -18.15
C ILE A 302 6.83 -15.32 -17.70
N VAL A 303 5.63 -15.45 -17.15
CA VAL A 303 4.99 -16.75 -16.86
C VAL A 303 3.72 -16.84 -17.70
N THR A 304 3.56 -17.91 -18.47
CA THR A 304 2.37 -18.14 -19.30
C THR A 304 1.39 -19.10 -18.63
N LEU A 305 0.14 -19.13 -19.10
CA LEU A 305 -0.86 -20.13 -18.71
C LEU A 305 -0.42 -21.58 -18.99
N ASP A 306 0.41 -21.78 -20.00
CA ASP A 306 0.92 -23.09 -20.41
C ASP A 306 2.07 -23.59 -19.52
N GLY A 307 2.36 -22.91 -18.40
CA GLY A 307 3.43 -23.27 -17.47
C GLY A 307 4.83 -22.93 -17.98
N ILE A 308 4.95 -22.07 -19.01
CA ILE A 308 6.26 -21.66 -19.52
C ILE A 308 6.81 -20.53 -18.64
N TYR A 309 8.02 -20.72 -18.14
CA TYR A 309 8.78 -19.73 -17.41
C TYR A 309 9.89 -19.15 -18.30
N TYR A 310 9.92 -17.82 -18.45
CA TYR A 310 10.84 -17.13 -19.36
C TYR A 310 11.56 -15.98 -18.67
N GLU A 311 12.89 -15.87 -18.79
CA GLU A 311 13.69 -14.73 -18.34
C GLU A 311 14.46 -14.07 -19.49
N GLY A 312 14.56 -12.73 -19.48
CA GLY A 312 15.29 -12.01 -20.51
C GLY A 312 15.40 -10.50 -20.27
N ILE A 313 16.07 -9.83 -21.23
CA ILE A 313 16.25 -8.36 -21.23
C ILE A 313 15.40 -7.74 -22.33
N PHE A 314 14.54 -6.81 -21.94
CA PHE A 314 13.57 -6.13 -22.80
C PHE A 314 14.04 -4.70 -23.14
N MET A 315 13.70 -4.22 -24.32
CA MET A 315 13.86 -2.84 -24.74
C MET A 315 12.67 -2.49 -25.62
N GLN A 316 11.74 -1.67 -25.09
CA GLN A 316 10.53 -1.27 -25.81
C GLN A 316 9.69 -2.48 -26.26
N ASP A 317 9.34 -3.36 -25.32
CA ASP A 317 8.61 -4.63 -25.54
C ASP A 317 9.37 -5.71 -26.34
N ILE A 318 10.52 -5.38 -26.95
CA ILE A 318 11.32 -6.31 -27.74
C ILE A 318 12.42 -6.93 -26.86
N LEU A 319 12.62 -8.23 -27.00
CA LEU A 319 13.71 -8.93 -26.34
C LEU A 319 15.05 -8.65 -27.03
N THR A 320 16.11 -8.33 -26.26
CA THR A 320 17.41 -7.94 -26.79
C THR A 320 18.58 -8.75 -26.23
N LYS A 321 19.67 -8.82 -27.00
CA LYS A 321 20.84 -9.68 -26.74
C LYS A 321 21.80 -9.14 -25.67
N VAL A 322 21.73 -7.85 -25.37
CA VAL A 322 22.71 -7.17 -24.53
C VAL A 322 22.01 -6.16 -23.62
N ALA A 323 22.08 -6.38 -22.31
CA ALA A 323 22.01 -5.27 -21.36
C ALA A 323 23.29 -4.47 -21.57
N LEU A 324 23.26 -3.48 -22.48
CA LEU A 324 24.25 -2.42 -22.39
C LEU A 324 23.98 -1.75 -21.05
N HIS A 325 24.81 -2.10 -20.07
CA HIS A 325 24.95 -1.39 -18.82
C HIS A 325 25.35 0.04 -19.19
N PHE A 326 24.38 0.88 -19.57
CA PHE A 326 24.53 2.32 -19.50
C PHE A 326 24.54 2.67 -18.02
N SER A 327 25.68 2.42 -17.38
CA SER A 327 25.98 3.01 -16.11
C SER A 327 25.96 4.51 -16.34
N HIS A 328 24.97 5.16 -15.75
CA HIS A 328 24.82 6.61 -15.70
C HIS A 328 26.04 7.31 -15.05
N SER A 329 27.05 6.54 -14.60
CA SER A 329 28.34 6.98 -14.08
C SER A 329 29.37 7.36 -15.16
N LEU A 330 29.28 6.85 -16.40
CA LEU A 330 30.24 7.20 -17.46
C LEU A 330 29.89 8.49 -18.22
N LEU A 331 28.63 8.95 -18.15
CA LEU A 331 28.20 10.24 -18.68
C LEU A 331 28.48 11.42 -17.72
N MET A 332 28.80 11.15 -16.44
CA MET A 332 29.12 12.17 -15.45
C MET A 332 30.63 12.41 -15.29
N SER A 333 31.51 11.67 -15.97
CA SER A 333 32.96 11.94 -15.97
C SER A 333 33.42 12.86 -17.10
N SER A 334 32.51 13.41 -17.91
CA SER A 334 32.83 14.40 -18.95
C SER A 334 32.65 15.87 -18.48
N ASP A 335 32.47 16.11 -17.18
CA ASP A 335 32.37 17.46 -16.60
C ASP A 335 33.71 18.22 -16.52
N ARG A 336 34.74 17.76 -17.25
CA ARG A 336 36.04 18.47 -17.40
C ARG A 336 36.37 18.91 -18.82
N MET A 337 35.43 18.92 -19.76
CA MET A 337 35.62 19.63 -21.03
C MET A 337 34.41 20.51 -21.37
N LYS A 338 34.63 21.83 -21.39
CA LYS A 338 33.65 22.81 -21.88
C LYS A 338 33.34 22.52 -23.36
N PRO A 339 32.07 22.39 -23.77
CA PRO A 339 31.73 22.25 -25.19
C PRO A 339 31.91 23.60 -25.90
N ARG A 340 32.62 23.59 -27.03
CA ARG A 340 32.56 24.66 -28.03
C ARG A 340 31.71 24.12 -29.20
N SER A 341 30.65 24.85 -29.53
CA SER A 341 29.64 24.62 -30.59
C SER A 341 28.40 23.82 -30.20
N ARG A 342 27.27 24.17 -30.86
CA ARG A 342 25.91 23.60 -30.75
C ARG A 342 25.76 22.23 -31.43
N ASP A 343 26.81 21.75 -32.09
CA ASP A 343 26.74 20.54 -32.93
C ASP A 343 26.96 19.24 -32.13
N TRP A 344 27.45 19.34 -30.88
CA TRP A 344 27.76 18.17 -30.04
C TRP A 344 26.52 17.45 -29.49
N GLU A 345 25.44 18.18 -29.16
CA GLU A 345 24.17 17.61 -28.71
C GLU A 345 23.45 16.89 -29.85
N VAL A 346 23.45 17.49 -31.05
CA VAL A 346 22.88 16.89 -32.27
C VAL A 346 23.66 15.65 -32.67
N MET A 347 24.99 15.63 -32.50
CA MET A 347 25.82 14.47 -32.81
C MET A 347 25.63 13.32 -31.80
N ILE A 348 25.38 13.59 -30.52
CA ILE A 348 25.03 12.55 -29.54
C ILE A 348 23.66 11.97 -29.82
N ASP A 349 22.67 12.80 -30.16
CA ASP A 349 21.34 12.30 -30.51
C ASP A 349 21.34 11.57 -31.87
N PHE A 350 22.16 12.00 -32.83
CA PHE A 350 22.40 11.27 -34.08
C PHE A 350 23.16 9.95 -33.87
N ILE A 351 24.10 9.87 -32.92
CA ILE A 351 24.79 8.61 -32.57
C ILE A 351 23.85 7.68 -31.78
N LYS A 352 22.98 8.21 -30.92
CA LYS A 352 21.92 7.44 -30.26
C LYS A 352 20.93 6.90 -31.29
N GLU A 353 20.40 7.74 -32.18
CA GLU A 353 19.50 7.32 -33.27
C GLU A 353 20.18 6.37 -34.25
N ALA A 354 21.44 6.57 -34.62
CA ALA A 354 22.17 5.68 -35.52
C ALA A 354 22.49 4.31 -34.89
N ALA A 355 22.83 4.26 -33.59
CA ALA A 355 23.04 3.01 -32.85
C ALA A 355 21.72 2.26 -32.63
N ILE A 356 20.63 2.99 -32.36
CA ILE A 356 19.25 2.49 -32.31
C ILE A 356 18.92 1.88 -33.68
N THR A 357 19.02 2.64 -34.77
CA THR A 357 18.65 2.20 -36.13
C THR A 357 19.50 1.04 -36.65
N SER A 358 20.79 0.91 -36.26
CA SER A 358 21.62 -0.25 -36.65
C SER A 358 21.37 -1.50 -35.81
N LEU A 359 20.71 -1.41 -34.64
CA LEU A 359 20.31 -2.53 -33.78
C LEU A 359 18.95 -3.14 -34.13
N PHE A 360 18.11 -2.43 -34.91
CA PHE A 360 16.78 -2.88 -35.33
C PHE A 360 16.76 -3.77 -36.59
N SER A 361 17.91 -4.05 -37.19
CA SER A 361 18.04 -5.06 -38.25
C SER A 361 18.34 -6.44 -37.67
N GLY A 362 17.33 -7.13 -37.13
CA GLY A 362 17.38 -8.58 -36.86
C GLY A 362 18.11 -9.02 -35.58
N SER A 363 17.96 -8.30 -34.46
CA SER A 363 18.56 -8.70 -33.18
C SER A 363 17.72 -9.76 -32.46
N ASN A 364 18.20 -11.01 -32.46
CA ASN A 364 17.66 -12.06 -31.59
C ASN A 364 18.07 -11.75 -30.14
N GLY A 365 17.13 -11.79 -29.21
CA GLY A 365 17.41 -11.59 -27.79
C GLY A 365 17.87 -12.87 -27.11
N HIS A 366 18.74 -12.77 -26.11
CA HIS A 366 19.19 -13.93 -25.34
C HIS A 366 18.32 -14.08 -24.09
N GLY A 367 17.90 -15.31 -23.78
CA GLY A 367 17.07 -15.58 -22.62
C GLY A 367 17.18 -17.03 -22.15
N VAL A 368 16.42 -17.32 -21.11
CA VAL A 368 16.28 -18.65 -20.54
C VAL A 368 14.81 -18.99 -20.50
N MET A 369 14.47 -20.18 -20.99
CA MET A 369 13.12 -20.72 -20.91
C MET A 369 13.15 -22.05 -20.18
N VAL A 370 12.27 -22.22 -19.20
CA VAL A 370 12.16 -23.45 -18.40
C VAL A 370 10.71 -23.92 -18.41
N PHE A 371 10.53 -25.22 -18.58
CA PHE A 371 9.24 -25.89 -18.60
C PHE A 371 8.94 -26.56 -17.24
N GLU A 372 7.69 -26.97 -17.03
CA GLU A 372 7.26 -27.66 -15.80
C GLU A 372 7.96 -29.01 -15.59
N ASP A 373 8.39 -29.67 -16.66
CA ASP A 373 9.09 -30.97 -16.61
C ASP A 373 10.60 -30.84 -16.36
N GLU A 374 11.10 -29.64 -16.01
CA GLU A 374 12.51 -29.27 -15.86
C GLU A 374 13.34 -29.22 -17.15
N THR A 375 12.72 -29.49 -18.32
CA THR A 375 13.36 -29.19 -19.61
C THR A 375 13.62 -27.69 -19.68
N HIS A 376 14.80 -27.29 -20.15
CA HIS A 376 15.13 -25.88 -20.27
C HIS A 376 15.93 -25.59 -21.52
N TYR A 377 15.74 -24.39 -22.07
CA TYR A 377 16.47 -23.87 -23.20
C TYR A 377 17.16 -22.56 -22.84
N GLU A 378 18.45 -22.48 -23.13
CA GLU A 378 19.28 -21.28 -23.01
C GLU A 378 19.77 -20.87 -24.40
N GLY A 379 19.40 -19.68 -24.86
CA GLY A 379 19.73 -19.30 -26.23
C GLY A 379 19.04 -18.06 -26.76
N GLU A 380 18.99 -17.97 -28.07
CA GLU A 380 18.42 -16.84 -28.81
C GLU A 380 16.92 -17.03 -29.09
N PHE A 381 16.16 -15.96 -28.88
CA PHE A 381 14.72 -15.85 -29.09
C PHE A 381 14.38 -14.60 -29.89
N ARG A 382 13.28 -14.67 -30.63
CA ARG A 382 12.65 -13.48 -31.22
C ARG A 382 11.67 -12.81 -30.25
N SER A 383 10.95 -13.63 -29.49
CA SER A 383 10.01 -13.24 -28.43
C SER A 383 9.83 -14.44 -27.49
N ALA A 384 9.12 -14.26 -26.37
CA ALA A 384 8.77 -15.37 -25.48
C ALA A 384 8.12 -16.51 -26.29
N GLY A 385 8.61 -17.74 -26.13
CA GLY A 385 8.12 -18.94 -26.83
C GLY A 385 8.50 -19.06 -28.32
N ILE A 386 9.18 -18.08 -28.93
CA ILE A 386 9.61 -18.11 -30.34
C ILE A 386 11.14 -18.16 -30.43
N PHE A 387 11.66 -19.33 -30.77
CA PHE A 387 13.08 -19.57 -30.98
C PHE A 387 13.53 -18.93 -32.28
N ASN A 388 14.69 -18.26 -32.23
CA ASN A 388 15.29 -17.72 -33.43
C ASN A 388 16.80 -17.60 -33.23
N GLY A 389 17.55 -18.64 -33.55
CA GLY A 389 19.01 -18.62 -33.50
C GLY A 389 19.59 -19.78 -32.71
N LYS A 390 20.81 -19.58 -32.18
CA LYS A 390 21.57 -20.63 -31.49
C LYS A 390 21.15 -20.76 -30.03
N GLY A 391 21.15 -21.99 -29.53
CA GLY A 391 21.02 -22.27 -28.12
C GLY A 391 21.13 -23.75 -27.80
N THR A 392 20.91 -24.03 -26.52
CA THR A 392 21.11 -25.34 -25.91
C THR A 392 19.83 -25.72 -25.19
N LEU A 393 19.20 -26.82 -25.61
CA LEU A 393 18.01 -27.41 -24.99
C LEU A 393 18.44 -28.63 -24.18
N THR A 394 18.24 -28.58 -22.86
CA THR A 394 18.53 -29.67 -21.94
C THR A 394 17.22 -30.34 -21.54
N PHE A 395 17.09 -31.64 -21.78
CA PHE A 395 15.92 -32.42 -21.38
C PHE A 395 16.01 -32.85 -19.91
N SER A 396 14.86 -33.14 -19.30
CA SER A 396 14.74 -33.65 -17.93
C SER A 396 15.56 -34.91 -17.63
N GLY A 397 15.82 -35.74 -18.65
CA GLY A 397 16.69 -36.91 -18.58
C GLY A 397 18.19 -36.61 -18.62
N GLY A 398 18.59 -35.35 -18.76
CA GLY A 398 19.99 -34.91 -18.88
C GLY A 398 20.58 -35.00 -20.31
N ASP A 399 19.77 -35.35 -21.31
CA ASP A 399 20.15 -35.27 -22.72
C ASP A 399 20.24 -33.80 -23.16
N LEU A 400 21.24 -33.48 -23.99
CA LEU A 400 21.52 -32.12 -24.44
C LEU A 400 21.37 -32.00 -25.96
N LEU A 401 20.65 -30.99 -26.42
CA LEU A 401 20.48 -30.66 -27.83
C LEU A 401 21.03 -29.26 -28.09
N GLU A 402 22.22 -29.20 -28.67
CA GLU A 402 22.89 -27.93 -29.01
C GLU A 402 22.75 -27.64 -30.51
N GLY A 403 22.25 -26.47 -30.86
CA GLY A 403 22.08 -26.11 -32.27
C GLY A 403 21.33 -24.81 -32.52
N SER A 404 20.95 -24.61 -33.78
CA SER A 404 20.05 -23.53 -34.16
C SER A 404 18.61 -24.00 -34.15
N MET A 405 17.75 -23.26 -33.45
CA MET A 405 16.32 -23.52 -33.31
C MET A 405 15.51 -22.35 -33.88
N TYR A 406 14.49 -22.67 -34.67
CA TYR A 406 13.63 -21.68 -35.32
C TYR A 406 12.17 -22.11 -35.25
N GLY A 407 11.29 -21.18 -34.87
CA GLY A 407 9.84 -21.40 -34.83
C GLY A 407 9.25 -21.20 -33.43
N ALA A 408 7.93 -21.28 -33.32
CA ALA A 408 7.24 -21.24 -32.04
C ALA A 408 7.21 -22.64 -31.41
N TRP A 409 7.42 -22.74 -30.09
CA TRP A 409 7.34 -24.01 -29.38
C TRP A 409 6.01 -24.74 -29.65
N ASN A 410 4.90 -24.01 -29.58
CA ASN A 410 3.55 -24.56 -29.69
C ASN A 410 3.16 -24.96 -31.13
N GLU A 411 3.91 -24.53 -32.14
CA GLU A 411 3.63 -24.80 -33.57
C GLU A 411 4.66 -25.77 -34.19
N GLY A 412 5.65 -26.19 -33.40
CA GLY A 412 6.76 -27.03 -33.83
C GLY A 412 8.02 -26.23 -34.15
N ILE A 413 9.16 -26.73 -33.66
CA ILE A 413 10.46 -26.11 -33.84
C ILE A 413 11.29 -26.82 -34.91
N LYS A 414 11.91 -26.04 -35.80
CA LYS A 414 12.94 -26.54 -36.71
C LYS A 414 14.27 -26.52 -35.97
N VAL A 415 14.84 -27.70 -35.77
CA VAL A 415 16.13 -27.85 -35.08
C VAL A 415 17.19 -28.35 -36.03
N THR A 416 18.31 -27.63 -36.08
CA THR A 416 19.55 -28.09 -36.72
C THR A 416 20.64 -28.08 -35.66
N GLY A 417 21.02 -29.26 -35.18
CA GLY A 417 21.92 -29.37 -34.03
C GLY A 417 22.42 -30.79 -33.77
N THR A 418 23.25 -30.92 -32.75
CA THR A 418 23.84 -32.17 -32.29
C THR A 418 23.14 -32.60 -31.01
N LEU A 419 22.65 -33.84 -30.96
CA LEU A 419 22.09 -34.45 -29.75
C LEU A 419 23.18 -35.24 -29.02
N VAL A 420 23.47 -34.84 -27.78
CA VAL A 420 24.37 -35.55 -26.87
C VAL A 420 23.51 -36.34 -25.89
N LYS A 421 23.54 -37.68 -25.99
CA LYS A 421 22.83 -38.56 -25.07
C LYS A 421 23.67 -38.85 -23.83
N ASN A 422 23.09 -38.65 -22.66
CA ASN A 422 23.76 -38.96 -21.40
C ASN A 422 23.63 -40.46 -21.11
N THR A 423 24.75 -41.20 -21.15
CA THR A 423 24.78 -42.67 -21.01
C THR A 423 25.13 -43.15 -19.59
N VAL A 424 25.20 -42.23 -18.62
CA VAL A 424 25.53 -42.55 -17.22
C VAL A 424 24.27 -42.46 -16.36
N THR A 425 23.98 -43.53 -15.61
CA THR A 425 22.98 -43.59 -14.53
C THR A 425 22.99 -42.31 -13.71
N PRO A 426 21.82 -41.69 -13.41
CA PRO A 426 21.79 -40.34 -12.85
C PRO A 426 22.49 -40.33 -11.48
N PRO A 427 23.63 -39.63 -11.33
CA PRO A 427 24.13 -39.35 -10.01
C PRO A 427 23.16 -38.39 -9.33
N SER A 428 22.87 -38.66 -8.05
CA SER A 428 22.04 -37.85 -7.17
C SER A 428 22.24 -36.34 -7.37
N LYS A 429 21.14 -35.62 -7.69
CA LYS A 429 20.97 -34.17 -7.58
C LYS A 429 22.18 -33.32 -8.04
N MET A 430 22.65 -33.45 -9.28
CA MET A 430 23.52 -32.43 -9.90
C MET A 430 22.68 -31.45 -10.75
N ALA A 431 22.68 -30.18 -10.32
CA ALA A 431 22.14 -28.96 -10.94
C ALA A 431 21.08 -29.13 -12.06
N THR A 432 19.81 -29.23 -11.67
CA THR A 432 18.65 -29.28 -12.58
C THR A 432 18.31 -27.94 -13.26
N LYS A 433 18.99 -26.84 -12.88
CA LYS A 433 18.68 -25.47 -13.35
C LYS A 433 19.81 -24.89 -14.19
N PRO A 434 19.50 -24.14 -15.28
CA PRO A 434 20.51 -23.53 -16.15
C PRO A 434 21.39 -22.52 -15.39
N SER A 435 22.64 -22.36 -15.83
CA SER A 435 23.64 -21.52 -15.15
C SER A 435 23.30 -20.02 -15.11
N SER A 436 22.40 -19.59 -16.00
CA SER A 436 21.88 -18.23 -16.14
C SER A 436 20.55 -18.01 -15.42
N PHE A 437 19.95 -19.05 -14.84
CA PHE A 437 18.69 -18.96 -14.09
C PHE A 437 18.78 -17.90 -12.98
N GLY A 438 17.81 -16.99 -12.95
CA GLY A 438 17.72 -15.90 -11.99
C GLY A 438 18.66 -14.72 -12.24
N LYS A 439 19.57 -14.77 -13.23
CA LYS A 439 20.48 -13.65 -13.56
C LYS A 439 19.84 -12.61 -14.47
N LEU A 440 18.81 -12.99 -15.22
CA LEU A 440 18.10 -12.12 -16.17
C LEU A 440 16.79 -11.58 -15.58
N CYS A 441 16.57 -11.78 -14.28
CA CYS A 441 15.44 -11.23 -13.54
C CYS A 441 15.83 -9.96 -12.75
N VAL A 442 14.82 -9.18 -12.35
CA VAL A 442 15.05 -8.01 -11.49
C VAL A 442 15.42 -8.48 -10.08
N ASN A 443 16.56 -8.01 -9.57
CA ASN A 443 17.02 -8.33 -8.22
C ASN A 443 15.99 -7.88 -7.17
N ALA A 444 15.76 -8.72 -6.15
CA ALA A 444 14.81 -8.47 -5.06
C ALA A 444 14.95 -7.07 -4.42
N CYS A 445 16.17 -6.54 -4.24
CA CYS A 445 16.38 -5.21 -3.64
C CYS A 445 15.95 -4.04 -4.54
N GLN A 446 15.77 -4.27 -5.84
CA GLN A 446 15.34 -3.27 -6.81
C GLN A 446 13.82 -3.21 -6.97
N LYS A 447 13.10 -4.23 -6.51
CA LYS A 447 11.64 -4.31 -6.60
C LYS A 447 10.98 -3.33 -5.63
N TRP A 448 9.80 -2.85 -6.02
CA TRP A 448 8.90 -2.04 -5.17
C TRP A 448 9.51 -0.77 -4.56
N LYS A 449 10.56 -0.21 -5.15
CA LYS A 449 11.19 1.03 -4.68
C LYS A 449 10.22 2.21 -4.56
N ALA A 450 9.22 2.30 -5.43
CA ALA A 450 8.19 3.33 -5.35
C ALA A 450 7.39 3.27 -4.04
N ILE A 451 7.05 2.07 -3.53
CA ILE A 451 6.30 1.91 -2.27
C ILE A 451 7.14 2.46 -1.10
N PHE A 452 8.42 2.08 -1.02
CA PHE A 452 9.31 2.58 0.03
C PHE A 452 9.56 4.09 -0.09
N ARG A 453 9.75 4.60 -1.32
CA ARG A 453 9.92 6.05 -1.57
C ARG A 453 8.70 6.82 -1.07
N GLN A 454 7.50 6.29 -1.28
CA GLN A 454 6.25 6.88 -0.78
C GLN A 454 6.21 6.91 0.75
N CYS A 455 6.58 5.80 1.41
CA CYS A 455 6.70 5.76 2.86
C CYS A 455 7.70 6.80 3.38
N TYR A 456 8.89 6.90 2.79
CA TYR A 456 9.89 7.90 3.19
C TYR A 456 9.40 9.33 3.02
N GLN A 457 8.66 9.62 1.94
CA GLN A 457 8.03 10.93 1.73
C GLN A 457 7.01 11.26 2.81
N GLN A 458 6.19 10.29 3.23
CA GLN A 458 5.25 10.46 4.34
C GLN A 458 5.96 10.70 5.68
N LEU A 459 7.10 10.03 5.91
CA LEU A 459 7.94 10.27 7.10
C LEU A 459 8.75 11.58 7.01
N GLY A 460 8.80 12.24 5.84
CA GLY A 460 9.50 13.50 5.61
C GLY A 460 11.03 13.38 5.55
N ILE A 461 11.54 12.18 5.22
CA ILE A 461 12.97 11.91 5.06
C ILE A 461 13.28 11.56 3.59
N THR A 462 14.45 11.97 3.10
CA THR A 462 14.99 11.49 1.82
C THR A 462 15.61 10.12 1.99
N GLU A 463 15.36 9.19 1.05
CA GLU A 463 15.88 7.82 1.09
C GLU A 463 17.36 7.77 1.53
N PRO A 464 17.69 7.00 2.59
CA PRO A 464 19.04 6.97 3.12
C PRO A 464 19.99 6.38 2.07
N THR A 465 20.77 7.24 1.42
CA THR A 465 21.88 6.79 0.58
C THR A 465 22.96 6.21 1.51
N LEU A 466 23.45 5.00 1.18
CA LEU A 466 24.38 4.15 1.93
C LEU A 466 25.73 4.79 2.37
N LYS A 467 25.90 6.11 2.30
CA LYS A 467 27.18 6.81 2.51
C LYS A 467 27.12 8.08 3.37
N SER A 468 26.18 8.18 4.31
CA SER A 468 26.26 9.23 5.34
C SER A 468 26.38 8.61 6.73
N SER A 469 27.61 8.59 7.27
CA SER A 469 27.80 8.44 8.71
C SER A 469 27.22 9.69 9.38
N MET A 470 25.96 9.62 9.80
CA MET A 470 25.28 10.74 10.45
C MET A 470 25.74 10.85 11.91
N GLY A 471 26.09 12.07 12.35
CA GLY A 471 26.33 12.35 13.76
C GLY A 471 25.04 12.30 14.59
N MET A 472 25.13 11.89 15.86
CA MET A 472 24.01 11.67 16.79
C MET A 472 23.00 12.82 16.88
N THR A 473 23.46 14.08 16.80
CA THR A 473 22.58 15.26 16.87
C THR A 473 21.67 15.40 15.65
N LYS A 474 22.13 14.97 14.46
CA LYS A 474 21.31 14.98 13.24
C LYS A 474 20.28 13.86 13.26
N LEU A 475 20.66 12.69 13.78
CA LEU A 475 19.78 11.53 13.90
C LEU A 475 18.57 11.82 14.82
N ASN A 476 18.79 12.44 15.98
CA ASN A 476 17.68 12.78 16.89
C ASN A 476 16.71 13.82 16.30
N ALA A 477 17.23 14.80 15.55
CA ALA A 477 16.39 15.78 14.86
C ALA A 477 15.54 15.13 13.75
N ASP A 478 16.12 14.18 13.00
CA ASP A 478 15.39 13.44 11.97
C ASP A 478 14.34 12.51 12.59
N VAL A 479 14.64 11.82 13.70
CA VAL A 479 13.67 10.96 14.42
C VAL A 479 12.49 11.78 14.93
N GLN A 480 12.72 12.97 15.50
CA GLN A 480 11.63 13.83 15.95
C GLN A 480 10.72 14.24 14.79
N LYS A 481 11.32 14.63 13.65
CA LYS A 481 10.57 14.97 12.43
C LYS A 481 9.71 13.82 11.92
N VAL A 482 10.21 12.57 12.02
CA VAL A 482 9.44 11.37 11.66
C VAL A 482 8.18 11.27 12.51
N TRP A 483 8.32 11.38 13.83
CA TRP A 483 7.19 11.28 14.76
C TRP A 483 6.18 12.42 14.59
N GLU A 484 6.64 13.65 14.33
CA GLU A 484 5.77 14.78 13.98
C GLU A 484 4.94 14.50 12.72
N ASN A 485 5.56 13.97 11.67
CA ASN A 485 4.85 13.63 10.44
C ASN A 485 3.88 12.45 10.60
N ILE A 486 4.22 11.45 11.42
CA ILE A 486 3.31 10.35 11.75
C ILE A 486 2.07 10.88 12.47
N ALA A 487 2.24 11.79 13.44
CA ALA A 487 1.13 12.41 14.14
C ALA A 487 0.22 13.20 13.18
N VAL A 488 0.80 13.91 12.22
CA VAL A 488 0.05 14.60 11.15
C VAL A 488 -0.71 13.60 10.27
N CYS A 489 -0.09 12.50 9.85
CA CYS A 489 -0.72 11.47 9.02
C CYS A 489 -1.94 10.84 9.71
N ILE A 490 -1.79 10.45 10.98
CA ILE A 490 -2.86 9.87 11.78
C ILE A 490 -4.00 10.89 11.95
N THR A 491 -3.67 12.14 12.30
CA THR A 491 -4.67 13.21 12.49
C THR A 491 -5.46 13.50 11.22
N ASN A 492 -4.78 13.59 10.07
CA ASN A 492 -5.43 13.82 8.77
C ASN A 492 -6.35 12.65 8.40
N SER A 493 -5.92 11.41 8.63
CA SER A 493 -6.73 10.23 8.29
C SER A 493 -7.96 10.08 9.17
N HIS A 494 -7.89 10.46 10.46
CA HIS A 494 -9.08 10.56 11.31
C HIS A 494 -10.10 11.58 10.78
N GLN A 495 -9.63 12.72 10.26
CA GLN A 495 -10.52 13.71 9.63
C GLN A 495 -11.19 13.09 8.38
N GLU A 496 -10.44 12.45 7.50
CA GLU A 496 -10.96 11.76 6.31
C GLU A 496 -12.06 10.72 6.66
N ASN A 497 -11.84 9.89 7.68
CA ASN A 497 -12.81 8.87 8.10
C ASN A 497 -14.10 9.45 8.71
N GLN A 498 -14.02 10.54 9.48
CA GLN A 498 -15.21 11.25 9.95
C GLN A 498 -16.08 11.78 8.80
N HIS A 499 -15.47 12.10 7.66
CA HIS A 499 -16.19 12.54 6.47
C HIS A 499 -16.89 11.39 5.73
N ARG A 500 -16.30 10.19 5.68
CA ARG A 500 -16.94 8.98 5.13
C ARG A 500 -18.20 8.56 5.91
N LEU A 501 -18.18 8.70 7.24
CA LEU A 501 -19.28 8.30 8.12
C LEU A 501 -20.52 9.22 8.09
N LYS A 502 -20.48 10.36 7.40
CA LYS A 502 -21.67 11.21 7.18
C LYS A 502 -22.59 10.72 6.05
N GLY A 503 -22.27 9.60 5.40
CA GLY A 503 -23.06 9.00 4.30
C GLY A 503 -23.63 7.59 4.53
N GLY A 504 -23.40 6.96 5.68
CA GLY A 504 -23.85 5.57 5.91
C GLY A 504 -23.81 5.14 7.38
N ARG A 505 -24.77 4.31 7.79
CA ARG A 505 -24.96 3.81 9.17
C ARG A 505 -23.69 3.09 9.66
N ALA A 506 -23.14 3.58 10.77
CA ALA A 506 -21.98 3.01 11.43
C ALA A 506 -22.26 1.60 11.99
N LYS A 507 -21.48 0.62 11.55
CA LYS A 507 -21.04 -0.51 12.37
C LYS A 507 -19.53 -0.60 12.21
N ASP A 508 -18.85 -0.82 13.33
CA ASP A 508 -17.40 -1.05 13.47
C ASP A 508 -16.52 0.20 13.65
N GLY A 509 -16.87 1.03 14.64
CA GLY A 509 -16.03 2.14 15.14
C GLY A 509 -15.25 1.82 16.41
N ALA A 510 -15.08 0.55 16.79
CA ALA A 510 -14.39 0.16 18.01
C ALA A 510 -13.10 -0.61 17.68
N SER A 511 -11.93 0.05 17.82
CA SER A 511 -10.61 -0.53 18.15
C SER A 511 -9.40 0.03 17.36
N VAL A 512 -9.21 1.34 17.25
CA VAL A 512 -7.90 1.90 16.76
C VAL A 512 -7.30 3.02 17.64
N ASP A 513 -7.96 3.44 18.72
CA ASP A 513 -7.55 4.56 19.61
C ASP A 513 -6.42 4.23 20.61
N LYS A 514 -5.26 3.74 20.17
CA LYS A 514 -4.08 3.58 21.05
C LYS A 514 -2.73 3.93 20.40
N LEU A 515 -2.71 4.69 19.31
CA LEU A 515 -1.48 5.21 18.70
C LEU A 515 -1.17 6.67 19.08
N ASP A 516 -1.97 7.27 19.97
CA ASP A 516 -1.85 8.69 20.35
C ASP A 516 -0.64 8.99 21.25
N THR A 517 -0.03 7.96 21.84
CA THR A 517 1.13 8.11 22.72
C THR A 517 2.39 7.69 21.99
N ILE A 518 3.27 8.65 21.74
CA ILE A 518 4.59 8.39 21.17
C ILE A 518 5.43 7.66 22.24
N PRO A 519 5.96 6.44 21.95
CA PRO A 519 6.87 5.75 22.87
C PRO A 519 8.12 6.59 23.15
N GLN A 520 8.80 6.39 24.29
CA GLN A 520 10.09 7.07 24.51
C GLN A 520 11.12 6.61 23.46
N PHE A 521 11.48 7.49 22.53
CA PHE A 521 12.44 7.24 21.44
C PHE A 521 13.79 7.93 21.73
N GLY A 522 14.90 7.36 21.26
CA GLY A 522 16.25 7.95 21.38
C GLY A 522 17.14 7.44 22.53
N LYS A 523 16.80 6.31 23.16
CA LYS A 523 17.73 5.63 24.10
C LYS A 523 18.90 4.99 23.34
N GLU A 524 20.09 4.99 23.91
CA GLU A 524 21.30 4.39 23.30
C GLU A 524 21.37 2.87 23.49
N SER A 525 20.67 2.34 24.51
CA SER A 525 20.57 0.90 24.79
C SER A 525 19.10 0.49 24.95
N ILE A 526 18.82 -0.77 24.63
CA ILE A 526 17.47 -1.35 24.68
C ILE A 526 17.38 -2.40 25.78
N ASP A 527 16.44 -2.21 26.71
CA ASP A 527 16.13 -3.17 27.78
C ASP A 527 14.99 -4.10 27.34
N LYS A 528 14.84 -5.27 28.00
CA LYS A 528 13.77 -6.25 27.70
C LYS A 528 12.36 -5.63 27.72
N GLU A 529 12.06 -4.81 28.72
CA GLU A 529 10.76 -4.11 28.81
C GLU A 529 10.55 -3.12 27.66
N SER A 530 11.59 -2.34 27.31
CA SER A 530 11.53 -1.38 26.21
C SER A 530 11.35 -2.09 24.85
N TYR A 531 11.98 -3.25 24.66
CA TYR A 531 11.79 -4.08 23.46
C TYR A 531 10.37 -4.61 23.33
N GLN A 532 9.76 -5.08 24.42
CA GLN A 532 8.38 -5.55 24.43
C GLN A 532 7.38 -4.42 24.13
N ASP A 533 7.62 -3.21 24.61
CA ASP A 533 6.80 -2.05 24.31
C ASP A 533 6.91 -1.64 22.84
N ILE A 534 8.12 -1.65 22.27
CA ILE A 534 8.33 -1.43 20.82
C ILE A 534 7.57 -2.49 20.01
N ARG A 535 7.67 -3.77 20.38
CA ARG A 535 6.95 -4.85 19.69
C ARG A 535 5.43 -4.65 19.74
N LYS A 536 4.87 -4.30 20.89
CA LYS A 536 3.42 -4.00 21.04
C LYS A 536 3.00 -2.78 20.23
N TYR A 537 3.82 -1.73 20.17
CA TYR A 537 3.57 -0.56 19.33
C TYR A 537 3.56 -0.94 17.85
N LEU A 538 4.59 -1.64 17.39
CA LEU A 538 4.74 -2.03 15.98
C LEU A 538 3.58 -2.92 15.50
N LEU A 539 3.14 -3.88 16.31
CA LEU A 539 1.96 -4.70 15.97
C LEU A 539 0.74 -3.83 15.64
N LYS A 540 0.43 -2.85 16.50
CA LYS A 540 -0.68 -1.91 16.26
C LYS A 540 -0.42 -0.98 15.07
N ALA A 541 0.82 -0.52 14.89
CA ALA A 541 1.19 0.38 13.81
C ALA A 541 1.09 -0.31 12.43
N PHE A 542 1.43 -1.59 12.33
CA PHE A 542 1.30 -2.39 11.11
C PHE A 542 -0.15 -2.84 10.83
N GLU A 543 -0.99 -2.94 11.86
CA GLU A 543 -2.43 -3.22 11.71
C GLU A 543 -3.23 -1.97 11.31
N SER A 544 -2.79 -0.77 11.69
CA SER A 544 -3.52 0.47 11.42
C SER A 544 -3.38 0.94 9.97
N PRO A 545 -4.50 1.21 9.25
CA PRO A 545 -4.46 1.81 7.92
C PRO A 545 -4.07 3.30 7.94
N HIS A 546 -3.99 3.92 9.12
CA HIS A 546 -3.69 5.34 9.30
C HIS A 546 -2.19 5.62 9.49
N HIS A 547 -1.43 4.57 9.83
CA HIS A 547 0.00 4.69 10.10
C HIS A 547 0.80 4.38 8.82
N PRO A 548 1.87 5.13 8.49
CA PRO A 548 2.69 4.88 7.30
C PRO A 548 3.22 3.44 7.18
N LEU A 549 3.63 2.83 8.30
CA LEU A 549 4.04 1.42 8.34
C LEU A 549 2.93 0.44 7.96
N GLY A 550 1.68 0.69 8.36
CA GLY A 550 0.54 -0.15 8.00
C GLY A 550 0.18 -0.04 6.53
N LEU A 551 0.23 1.18 5.97
CA LEU A 551 0.08 1.42 4.53
C LEU A 551 1.20 0.73 3.73
N LEU A 552 2.46 0.91 4.14
CA LEU A 552 3.63 0.25 3.55
C LEU A 552 3.44 -1.28 3.52
N LEU A 553 3.03 -1.87 4.64
CA LEU A 553 2.79 -3.31 4.72
C LEU A 553 1.62 -3.77 3.85
N SER A 554 0.54 -2.98 3.79
CA SER A 554 -0.63 -3.26 2.95
C SER A 554 -0.26 -3.27 1.46
N ASP A 555 0.47 -2.25 1.00
CA ASP A 555 0.90 -2.13 -0.40
C ASP A 555 1.87 -3.25 -0.77
N LEU A 556 2.84 -3.56 0.11
CA LEU A 556 3.78 -4.67 -0.09
C LEU A 556 3.06 -6.02 -0.12
N THR A 557 2.08 -6.25 0.77
CA THR A 557 1.29 -7.49 0.78
C THR A 557 0.48 -7.64 -0.50
N THR A 558 -0.15 -6.56 -0.97
CA THR A 558 -0.94 -6.55 -2.20
C THR A 558 -0.06 -6.82 -3.42
N ALA A 559 1.09 -6.14 -3.49
CA ALA A 559 2.08 -6.34 -4.54
C ALA A 559 2.63 -7.78 -4.54
N TYR A 560 3.01 -8.32 -3.37
CA TYR A 560 3.54 -9.67 -3.23
C TYR A 560 2.50 -10.72 -3.63
N THR A 561 1.27 -10.59 -3.14
CA THR A 561 0.17 -11.53 -3.42
C THR A 561 -0.24 -11.50 -4.88
N ALA A 562 -0.21 -10.35 -5.54
CA ALA A 562 -0.49 -10.28 -6.97
C ALA A 562 0.64 -10.82 -7.86
N THR A 563 1.88 -10.77 -7.35
CA THR A 563 3.08 -11.27 -8.03
C THR A 563 3.17 -12.79 -7.97
N TYR A 564 2.98 -13.35 -6.77
CA TYR A 564 3.24 -14.76 -6.46
C TYR A 564 1.97 -15.58 -6.18
N GLY A 565 0.82 -14.94 -6.04
CA GLY A 565 -0.47 -15.60 -5.85
C GLY A 565 -1.35 -15.59 -7.10
N GLY A 566 -2.48 -16.29 -7.01
CA GLY A 566 -3.48 -16.38 -8.07
C GLY A 566 -3.43 -17.68 -8.87
N VAL A 567 -4.15 -17.70 -10.01
CA VAL A 567 -4.33 -18.91 -10.84
C VAL A 567 -3.11 -19.20 -11.74
N ARG A 568 -2.21 -18.21 -11.92
CA ARG A 568 -1.03 -18.28 -12.81
C ARG A 568 0.28 -18.19 -12.01
N VAL A 569 0.59 -19.24 -11.28
CA VAL A 569 1.78 -19.32 -10.41
C VAL A 569 2.63 -20.52 -10.81
N HIS A 570 3.92 -20.28 -11.06
CA HIS A 570 4.86 -21.31 -11.47
C HIS A 570 5.81 -21.71 -10.32
N PRO A 571 6.14 -23.00 -10.12
CA PRO A 571 7.00 -23.46 -9.02
C PRO A 571 8.37 -22.75 -8.94
N LEU A 572 8.93 -22.38 -10.10
CA LEU A 572 10.23 -21.70 -10.18
C LEU A 572 10.24 -20.28 -9.58
N LEU A 573 9.06 -19.69 -9.34
CA LEU A 573 8.97 -18.40 -8.67
C LEU A 573 9.31 -18.48 -7.17
N LEU A 574 9.36 -19.67 -6.57
CA LEU A 574 9.64 -19.86 -5.14
C LEU A 574 10.93 -19.14 -4.71
N SER A 575 12.03 -19.32 -5.43
CA SER A 575 13.31 -18.68 -5.09
C SER A 575 13.24 -17.15 -5.18
N HIS A 576 12.44 -16.61 -6.10
CA HIS A 576 12.23 -15.16 -6.21
C HIS A 576 11.36 -14.64 -5.07
N ALA A 577 10.31 -15.37 -4.71
CA ALA A 577 9.39 -15.03 -3.63
C ALA A 577 10.10 -15.02 -2.26
N VAL A 578 10.98 -15.99 -2.00
CA VAL A 578 11.79 -16.07 -0.78
C VAL A 578 12.82 -14.94 -0.72
N ALA A 579 13.61 -14.75 -1.79
CA ALA A 579 14.61 -13.68 -1.84
C ALA A 579 13.99 -12.28 -1.72
N GLU A 580 12.80 -12.08 -2.31
CA GLU A 580 12.06 -10.83 -2.20
C GLU A 580 11.53 -10.61 -0.79
N LEU A 581 11.03 -11.64 -0.10
CA LEU A 581 10.55 -11.50 1.27
C LEU A 581 11.68 -11.19 2.26
N HIS A 582 12.86 -11.79 2.08
CA HIS A 582 14.07 -11.43 2.83
C HIS A 582 14.47 -9.96 2.61
N SER A 583 14.41 -9.49 1.35
CA SER A 583 14.70 -8.09 1.02
C SER A 583 13.66 -7.13 1.59
N ILE A 584 12.37 -7.48 1.54
CA ILE A 584 11.29 -6.71 2.15
C ILE A 584 11.49 -6.61 3.66
N THR A 585 11.74 -7.73 4.34
CA THR A 585 12.00 -7.77 5.79
C THR A 585 13.14 -6.84 6.16
N THR A 586 14.25 -6.91 5.43
CA THR A 586 15.42 -6.04 5.64
C THR A 586 15.08 -4.55 5.48
N ARG A 587 14.40 -4.18 4.40
CA ARG A 587 14.09 -2.76 4.10
C ARG A 587 13.02 -2.19 5.01
N VAL A 588 12.02 -2.99 5.39
CA VAL A 588 11.01 -2.59 6.39
C VAL A 588 11.69 -2.39 7.75
N TYR A 589 12.64 -3.25 8.11
CA TYR A 589 13.42 -3.09 9.34
C TYR A 589 14.24 -1.79 9.34
N GLU A 590 14.84 -1.41 8.20
CA GLU A 590 15.51 -0.11 8.06
C GLU A 590 14.57 1.07 8.34
N VAL A 591 13.32 1.02 7.85
CA VAL A 591 12.30 2.04 8.15
C VAL A 591 11.97 2.06 9.65
N VAL A 592 11.79 0.88 10.27
CA VAL A 592 11.52 0.77 11.71
C VAL A 592 12.67 1.34 12.54
N ARG A 593 13.93 1.12 12.14
CA ARG A 593 15.10 1.68 12.82
C ARG A 593 15.21 3.20 12.73
N LEU A 594 14.59 3.84 11.73
CA LEU A 594 14.47 5.31 11.70
C LEU A 594 13.58 5.83 12.84
N MET A 595 12.59 5.05 13.27
CA MET A 595 11.72 5.39 14.39
C MET A 595 12.33 5.00 15.74
N PHE A 596 13.07 3.88 15.75
CA PHE A 596 13.70 3.31 16.94
C PHE A 596 15.20 3.02 16.70
N PRO A 597 16.08 4.04 16.79
CA PRO A 597 17.52 3.88 16.52
C PRO A 597 18.24 2.92 17.46
N ALA A 598 17.69 2.68 18.66
CA ALA A 598 18.20 1.76 19.68
C ALA A 598 18.23 0.28 19.24
N LEU A 599 17.48 -0.05 18.18
CA LEU A 599 17.41 -1.41 17.66
C LEU A 599 18.71 -1.81 16.94
N PRO A 600 19.13 -3.09 17.05
CA PRO A 600 20.38 -3.56 16.48
C PRO A 600 20.44 -3.36 14.96
N PRO A 601 21.64 -3.15 14.38
CA PRO A 601 21.82 -3.10 12.92
C PRO A 601 21.29 -4.34 12.21
N THR A 602 20.90 -4.17 10.95
CA THR A 602 20.52 -5.31 10.10
C THR A 602 21.63 -6.36 10.08
N GLY A 603 21.28 -7.61 10.43
CA GLY A 603 22.24 -8.72 10.49
C GLY A 603 23.04 -8.81 11.79
N GLN A 604 22.78 -7.95 12.78
CA GLN A 604 23.29 -8.10 14.14
C GLN A 604 22.16 -8.54 15.08
N GLU A 605 22.51 -9.39 16.02
CA GLU A 605 21.60 -9.94 17.02
C GLU A 605 22.00 -9.40 18.40
N LEU A 606 21.01 -9.04 19.20
CA LEU A 606 21.22 -8.58 20.58
C LEU A 606 20.48 -9.51 21.55
N LEU A 607 21.22 -10.11 22.47
CA LEU A 607 20.66 -10.90 23.56
C LEU A 607 20.15 -9.97 24.67
N LEU A 608 18.86 -10.05 24.97
CA LEU A 608 18.20 -9.28 26.02
C LEU A 608 17.95 -10.17 27.25
N GLY A 609 18.68 -9.90 28.33
CA GLY A 609 18.50 -10.52 29.66
C GLY A 609 19.76 -11.21 30.20
N GLU A 610 20.18 -10.82 31.41
CA GLU A 610 21.15 -11.56 32.23
C GLU A 610 20.39 -12.47 33.20
N GLY A 611 19.98 -13.66 32.75
CA GLY A 611 19.24 -14.62 33.58
C GLY A 611 19.89 -16.00 33.57
N GLN A 612 20.00 -16.64 34.75
CA GLN A 612 20.66 -17.94 34.97
C GLN A 612 19.94 -19.16 34.35
N THR A 613 18.90 -18.95 33.54
CA THR A 613 18.12 -20.00 32.88
C THR A 613 17.90 -19.66 31.40
N GLU A 614 18.23 -20.59 30.49
CA GLU A 614 18.09 -20.48 29.03
C GLU A 614 16.67 -20.12 28.54
N HIS A 615 15.65 -20.21 29.41
CA HIS A 615 14.26 -19.88 29.11
C HIS A 615 13.90 -18.39 29.14
N ASP A 616 14.78 -17.50 29.64
CA ASP A 616 14.41 -16.10 29.90
C ASP A 616 15.20 -15.05 29.09
N SER A 617 16.12 -15.49 28.23
CA SER A 617 16.85 -14.64 27.27
C SER A 617 16.05 -14.48 25.97
N GLU A 618 15.72 -13.23 25.62
CA GLU A 618 15.00 -12.91 24.38
C GLU A 618 16.02 -12.36 23.35
N VAL A 619 16.07 -12.91 22.15
CA VAL A 619 16.95 -12.42 21.07
C VAL A 619 16.21 -11.35 20.28
N ALA A 620 16.78 -10.15 20.21
CA ALA A 620 16.30 -9.08 19.35
C ALA A 620 17.02 -9.13 18.00
N SER A 621 16.25 -9.39 16.94
CA SER A 621 16.70 -9.40 15.54
C SER A 621 15.63 -8.79 14.61
N SER A 622 15.96 -8.56 13.35
CA SER A 622 15.02 -8.03 12.35
C SER A 622 13.87 -8.99 12.05
N THR A 623 14.17 -10.28 12.00
CA THR A 623 13.25 -11.39 11.70
C THR A 623 12.33 -11.67 12.89
N THR A 624 12.84 -11.73 14.12
CA THR A 624 12.01 -11.91 15.35
C THR A 624 10.95 -10.82 15.51
N LEU A 625 11.28 -9.58 15.11
CA LEU A 625 10.37 -8.44 15.18
C LEU A 625 9.34 -8.43 14.04
N LEU A 626 9.76 -8.77 12.81
CA LEU A 626 8.94 -8.55 11.60
C LEU A 626 8.27 -9.82 11.05
N HIS A 627 8.85 -11.01 11.20
CA HIS A 627 8.25 -12.26 10.70
C HIS A 627 6.85 -12.53 11.25
N PRO A 628 6.56 -12.32 12.57
CA PRO A 628 5.21 -12.49 13.11
C PRO A 628 4.16 -11.55 12.48
N VAL A 629 4.59 -10.45 11.85
CA VAL A 629 3.72 -9.46 11.22
C VAL A 629 3.63 -9.68 9.71
N LEU A 630 4.77 -9.96 9.06
CA LEU A 630 4.88 -10.12 7.61
C LEU A 630 4.35 -11.46 7.13
N LEU A 631 4.81 -12.57 7.74
CA LEU A 631 4.54 -13.91 7.23
C LEU A 631 3.05 -14.24 7.19
N PRO A 632 2.21 -13.98 8.21
CA PRO A 632 0.78 -14.31 8.15
C PRO A 632 0.06 -13.66 6.96
N ARG A 633 0.51 -12.48 6.51
CA ARG A 633 -0.12 -11.75 5.40
C ARG A 633 0.25 -12.28 4.02
N VAL A 634 1.43 -12.89 3.88
CA VAL A 634 1.93 -13.42 2.60
C VAL A 634 1.96 -14.95 2.54
N HIS A 635 1.72 -15.62 3.67
CA HIS A 635 1.85 -17.08 3.83
C HIS A 635 1.01 -17.83 2.81
N SER A 636 -0.22 -17.40 2.51
CA SER A 636 -1.07 -18.09 1.54
C SER A 636 -0.46 -18.13 0.14
N ALA A 637 0.10 -17.02 -0.33
CA ALA A 637 0.75 -16.95 -1.65
C ALA A 637 2.07 -17.73 -1.65
N LEU A 638 2.86 -17.58 -0.59
CA LEU A 638 4.16 -18.24 -0.46
C LEU A 638 4.03 -19.77 -0.29
N PHE A 639 3.09 -20.24 0.53
CA PHE A 639 2.93 -21.67 0.80
C PHE A 639 2.36 -22.43 -0.42
N VAL A 640 1.56 -21.78 -1.26
CA VAL A 640 1.18 -22.34 -2.57
C VAL A 640 2.42 -22.61 -3.42
N LEU A 641 3.41 -21.72 -3.42
CA LEU A 641 4.67 -21.96 -4.13
C LEU A 641 5.47 -23.13 -3.54
N TYR A 642 5.56 -23.26 -2.22
CA TYR A 642 6.20 -24.41 -1.59
C TYR A 642 5.48 -25.72 -1.94
N ALA A 643 4.15 -25.73 -1.84
CA ALA A 643 3.32 -26.88 -2.19
C ALA A 643 3.46 -27.30 -3.67
N LEU A 644 3.59 -26.33 -4.57
CA LEU A 644 3.84 -26.59 -5.99
C LEU A 644 5.26 -27.11 -6.24
N HIS A 645 6.26 -26.53 -5.56
CA HIS A 645 7.66 -26.92 -5.70
C HIS A 645 7.93 -28.35 -5.19
N ASN A 646 7.37 -28.70 -4.03
CA ASN A 646 7.60 -29.99 -3.38
C ASN A 646 6.51 -31.02 -3.66
N LYS A 647 5.62 -30.76 -4.62
CA LYS A 647 4.43 -31.58 -4.91
C LYS A 647 4.75 -33.07 -5.05
N MET A 648 5.82 -33.40 -5.78
CA MET A 648 6.21 -34.79 -6.01
C MET A 648 6.63 -35.51 -4.72
N GLU A 649 7.44 -34.85 -3.88
CA GLU A 649 7.92 -35.39 -2.60
C GLU A 649 6.75 -35.50 -1.61
N ASP A 650 5.90 -34.48 -1.52
CA ASP A 650 4.72 -34.46 -0.65
C ASP A 650 3.67 -35.52 -1.06
N ASP A 651 3.45 -35.76 -2.36
CA ASP A 651 2.57 -36.82 -2.87
C ASP A 651 3.10 -38.22 -2.53
N ALA A 652 4.43 -38.42 -2.60
CA ALA A 652 5.07 -39.69 -2.23
C ALA A 652 4.95 -39.94 -0.72
N TYR A 653 5.25 -38.93 0.10
CA TYR A 653 5.05 -38.95 1.55
C TYR A 653 3.58 -39.28 1.90
N TRP A 654 2.61 -38.61 1.28
CA TRP A 654 1.18 -38.81 1.55
C TRP A 654 0.72 -40.24 1.25
N LYS A 655 1.14 -40.83 0.12
CA LYS A 655 0.83 -42.23 -0.23
C LYS A 655 1.34 -43.20 0.85
N ARG A 656 2.53 -42.98 1.39
CA ARG A 656 3.11 -43.82 2.46
C ARG A 656 2.39 -43.60 3.79
N LEU A 657 2.11 -42.35 4.13
CA LEU A 657 1.36 -41.99 5.34
C LEU A 657 -0.03 -42.66 5.38
N LEU A 658 -0.72 -42.74 4.24
CA LEU A 658 -2.00 -43.47 4.11
C LEU A 658 -1.84 -44.98 4.34
N LYS A 659 -0.73 -45.59 3.90
CA LYS A 659 -0.45 -47.03 4.11
C LYS A 659 -0.22 -47.33 5.59
N TRP A 660 0.56 -46.50 6.27
CA TRP A 660 0.89 -46.71 7.69
C TRP A 660 -0.26 -46.35 8.63
N ASN A 661 -1.06 -45.33 8.30
CA ASN A 661 -2.23 -45.00 9.12
C ASN A 661 -3.33 -46.07 9.09
N LYS A 662 -3.32 -47.00 8.13
CA LYS A 662 -4.22 -48.17 8.11
C LYS A 662 -3.86 -49.22 9.16
N GLN A 663 -2.62 -49.22 9.67
CA GLN A 663 -2.18 -50.19 10.67
C GLN A 663 -2.65 -49.76 12.08
N PRO A 664 -3.01 -50.71 12.97
CA PRO A 664 -3.30 -50.40 14.36
C PRO A 664 -2.02 -49.97 15.09
N ASP A 665 -2.17 -49.23 16.21
CA ASP A 665 -1.05 -48.63 16.95
C ASP A 665 0.04 -49.65 17.31
N ILE A 666 -0.34 -50.80 17.86
CA ILE A 666 0.60 -51.84 18.29
C ILE A 666 1.44 -52.37 17.12
N THR A 667 0.81 -52.63 15.96
CA THR A 667 1.52 -53.12 14.76
C THR A 667 2.47 -52.07 14.20
N LEU A 668 2.07 -50.80 14.22
CA LEU A 668 2.91 -49.70 13.78
C LEU A 668 4.11 -49.49 14.72
N MET A 669 3.89 -49.53 16.04
CA MET A 669 4.98 -49.43 17.03
C MET A 669 6.00 -50.57 16.88
N ALA A 670 5.52 -51.80 16.69
CA ALA A 670 6.38 -52.95 16.43
C ALA A 670 7.18 -52.82 15.13
N PHE A 671 6.54 -52.34 14.05
CA PHE A 671 7.20 -52.12 12.76
C PHE A 671 8.29 -51.05 12.82
N LEU A 672 8.07 -49.97 13.59
CA LEU A 672 9.03 -48.89 13.80
C LEU A 672 10.17 -49.28 14.76
N GLY A 673 10.11 -50.46 15.39
CA GLY A 673 11.11 -50.93 16.34
C GLY A 673 11.03 -50.24 17.71
N ILE A 674 9.86 -49.74 18.10
CA ILE A 674 9.65 -49.10 19.41
C ILE A 674 9.69 -50.18 20.50
N ASP A 675 10.54 -49.96 21.50
CA ASP A 675 10.69 -50.84 22.67
C ASP A 675 9.34 -51.04 23.39
N GLN A 676 9.07 -52.28 23.80
CA GLN A 676 7.84 -52.69 24.50
C GLN A 676 7.61 -51.91 25.79
N LYS A 677 8.66 -51.32 26.38
CA LYS A 677 8.53 -50.42 27.55
C LYS A 677 7.60 -49.22 27.29
N PHE A 678 7.36 -48.86 26.03
CA PHE A 678 6.47 -47.75 25.63
C PHE A 678 5.08 -48.19 25.14
N TRP A 679 4.78 -49.50 25.19
CA TRP A 679 3.49 -50.02 24.72
C TRP A 679 2.46 -49.96 25.86
N VAL A 680 1.35 -49.26 25.63
CA VAL A 680 0.27 -49.14 26.61
C VAL A 680 -0.31 -50.52 26.93
N GLY A 681 -0.23 -50.94 28.20
CA GLY A 681 -0.82 -52.20 28.68
C GLY A 681 0.08 -53.44 28.57
N TYR A 682 1.37 -53.30 28.25
CA TYR A 682 2.30 -54.44 28.31
C TYR A 682 2.82 -54.62 29.75
N PRO A 683 2.55 -55.76 30.43
CA PRO A 683 2.97 -55.94 31.81
C PRO A 683 4.51 -55.97 31.91
N GLN A 684 5.10 -54.99 32.60
CA GLN A 684 6.54 -54.89 32.83
C GLN A 684 7.10 -55.94 33.82
N SER A 685 6.44 -57.09 34.00
CA SER A 685 6.94 -58.17 34.85
C SER A 685 6.26 -59.52 34.51
N PRO A 686 7.01 -60.64 34.45
CA PRO A 686 6.41 -61.98 34.36
C PRO A 686 5.53 -62.35 35.58
N VAL A 687 5.60 -61.58 36.67
CA VAL A 687 4.97 -61.88 37.97
C VAL A 687 3.57 -61.28 38.10
N ALA A 688 3.16 -60.34 37.25
CA ALA A 688 1.86 -59.67 37.32
C ALA A 688 0.74 -60.37 36.52
N ARG A 689 0.75 -61.71 36.45
CA ARG A 689 -0.34 -62.50 35.84
C ARG A 689 -1.44 -62.92 36.82
N CYS A 690 -1.24 -62.71 38.11
CA CYS A 690 -2.16 -63.18 39.13
C CYS A 690 -2.54 -62.01 40.03
N LEU A 691 -3.59 -61.27 39.65
CA LEU A 691 -4.63 -60.66 40.50
C LEU A 691 -5.38 -59.64 39.64
N GLU A 692 -6.57 -60.03 39.20
CA GLU A 692 -7.49 -59.20 38.44
C GLU A 692 -7.95 -58.00 39.29
N ALA A 693 -7.91 -56.81 38.69
CA ALA A 693 -8.79 -55.70 39.03
C ALA A 693 -9.50 -55.27 37.74
N PRO A 694 -10.79 -54.90 37.82
CA PRO A 694 -11.64 -54.73 36.65
C PRO A 694 -11.19 -53.54 35.80
N PHE A 695 -11.22 -53.74 34.49
CA PHE A 695 -11.13 -52.74 33.42
C PHE A 695 -11.52 -51.33 33.87
N THR A 696 -10.53 -50.47 34.08
CA THR A 696 -10.69 -49.03 33.89
C THR A 696 -10.63 -48.77 32.38
N PRO A 697 -11.74 -48.40 31.71
CA PRO A 697 -11.65 -47.83 30.38
C PRO A 697 -11.01 -46.44 30.52
N VAL A 698 -10.41 -45.91 29.46
CA VAL A 698 -9.67 -44.64 29.37
C VAL A 698 -8.17 -44.75 29.70
N ARG A 699 -7.41 -45.35 28.80
CA ARG A 699 -6.03 -44.89 28.50
C ARG A 699 -5.78 -45.12 27.01
N ASP A 700 -6.64 -44.54 26.19
CA ASP A 700 -6.44 -44.52 24.75
C ASP A 700 -5.26 -43.57 24.47
N GLN A 701 -4.11 -44.17 24.16
CA GLN A 701 -2.93 -43.60 23.49
C GLN A 701 -2.03 -42.66 24.32
N LEU A 702 -0.86 -43.19 24.73
CA LEU A 702 0.19 -42.51 25.53
C LEU A 702 0.69 -41.17 24.95
N PHE A 703 0.62 -41.00 23.62
CA PHE A 703 1.24 -39.86 22.92
C PHE A 703 0.22 -38.92 22.25
N ASN A 704 -1.06 -38.97 22.62
CA ASN A 704 -2.09 -38.15 21.96
C ASN A 704 -1.85 -36.65 22.07
N ASP A 705 -1.47 -36.16 23.24
CA ASP A 705 -1.18 -34.73 23.44
C ASP A 705 -0.06 -34.27 22.48
N ALA A 706 1.00 -35.09 22.36
CA ALA A 706 2.11 -34.82 21.46
C ALA A 706 1.68 -34.82 19.98
N VAL A 707 0.76 -35.72 19.61
CA VAL A 707 0.16 -35.78 18.27
C VAL A 707 -0.64 -34.52 17.95
N GLU A 708 -1.50 -34.07 18.87
CA GLU A 708 -2.30 -32.84 18.72
C GLU A 708 -1.43 -31.59 18.67
N THR A 709 -0.38 -31.53 19.48
CA THR A 709 0.55 -30.41 19.49
C THR A 709 1.29 -30.32 18.17
N LEU A 710 1.79 -31.44 17.65
CA LEU A 710 2.49 -31.46 16.37
C LEU A 710 1.57 -31.08 15.17
N GLN A 711 0.25 -31.32 15.28
CA GLN A 711 -0.71 -30.87 14.27
C GLN A 711 -0.79 -29.34 14.15
N GLN A 712 -0.42 -28.60 15.20
CA GLN A 712 -0.42 -27.13 15.21
C GLN A 712 0.60 -26.53 14.23
N LEU A 713 1.54 -27.33 13.71
CA LEU A 713 2.52 -26.89 12.69
C LEU A 713 1.86 -26.22 11.48
N LYS A 714 0.66 -26.70 11.08
CA LYS A 714 -0.14 -26.15 9.98
C LYS A 714 -0.78 -24.80 10.29
N THR A 715 -1.03 -24.52 11.57
CA THR A 715 -1.74 -23.33 12.02
C THR A 715 -0.81 -22.19 12.42
N THR A 716 0.48 -22.49 12.59
CA THR A 716 1.53 -21.51 12.89
C THR A 716 2.11 -20.92 11.61
N PHE A 717 2.43 -19.62 11.64
CA PHE A 717 2.88 -18.88 10.45
C PHE A 717 4.36 -18.51 10.47
N SER A 718 4.97 -18.38 11.67
CA SER A 718 6.39 -18.07 11.77
C SER A 718 7.26 -19.32 11.98
N PRO A 719 8.51 -19.35 11.46
CA PRO A 719 9.44 -20.45 11.69
C PRO A 719 9.73 -20.68 13.18
N LEU A 720 9.83 -19.60 13.97
CA LEU A 720 10.07 -19.70 15.41
C LEU A 720 8.90 -20.37 16.13
N GLU A 721 7.64 -20.01 15.83
CA GLU A 721 6.46 -20.69 16.38
C GLU A 721 6.44 -22.17 15.95
N LYS A 722 6.78 -22.48 14.69
CA LYS A 722 6.89 -23.86 14.19
C LYS A 722 7.94 -24.66 14.97
N LEU A 723 9.11 -24.08 15.23
CA LEU A 723 10.15 -24.69 16.07
C LEU A 723 9.71 -24.86 17.53
N GLN A 724 8.95 -23.91 18.08
CA GLN A 724 8.37 -24.03 19.43
C GLN A 724 7.31 -25.13 19.53
N VAL A 725 6.52 -25.35 18.48
CA VAL A 725 5.58 -26.50 18.39
C VAL A 725 6.36 -27.81 18.43
N ILE A 726 7.45 -27.92 17.67
CA ILE A 726 8.32 -29.10 17.69
C ILE A 726 8.87 -29.32 19.10
N ARG A 727 9.46 -28.29 19.74
CA ARG A 727 9.95 -28.40 21.12
C ARG A 727 8.86 -28.85 22.11
N SER A 728 7.68 -28.25 22.02
CA SER A 728 6.54 -28.60 22.89
C SER A 728 6.10 -30.05 22.69
N THR A 729 6.21 -30.57 21.46
CA THR A 729 5.96 -31.99 21.13
C THR A 729 6.96 -32.90 21.85
N PHE A 730 8.26 -32.60 21.79
CA PHE A 730 9.30 -33.35 22.51
C PHE A 730 9.09 -33.29 24.04
N GLN A 731 8.69 -32.14 24.57
CA GLN A 731 8.37 -31.96 26.00
C GLN A 731 7.17 -32.81 26.43
N GLN A 732 6.11 -32.86 25.62
CA GLN A 732 4.94 -33.70 25.90
C GLN A 732 5.24 -35.18 25.80
N MET A 733 6.03 -35.61 24.81
CA MET A 733 6.53 -36.99 24.73
C MET A 733 7.33 -37.36 25.97
N THR A 734 8.23 -36.48 26.41
CA THR A 734 9.05 -36.69 27.60
C THR A 734 8.18 -36.79 28.85
N THR A 735 7.20 -35.90 28.98
CA THR A 735 6.24 -35.89 30.10
C THR A 735 5.43 -37.18 30.15
N ALA A 736 4.91 -37.64 29.00
CA ALA A 736 4.16 -38.89 28.91
C ALA A 736 4.99 -40.10 29.32
N VAL A 737 6.26 -40.17 28.91
CA VAL A 737 7.16 -41.27 29.29
C VAL A 737 7.59 -41.19 30.75
N GLN A 738 7.87 -39.99 31.27
CA GLN A 738 8.24 -39.82 32.68
C GLN A 738 7.10 -40.17 33.65
N GLN A 739 5.84 -40.04 33.22
CA GLN A 739 4.68 -40.50 33.99
C GLN A 739 4.64 -42.03 34.12
N GLU A 740 5.09 -42.78 33.09
CA GLU A 740 5.03 -44.25 33.09
C GLU A 740 6.33 -44.92 33.58
N LEU A 741 7.51 -44.37 33.25
CA LEU A 741 8.82 -44.95 33.56
C LEU A 741 9.56 -44.25 34.71
N GLY A 742 8.97 -43.18 35.27
CA GLY A 742 9.54 -42.38 36.36
C GLY A 742 10.25 -41.10 35.90
N THR A 743 10.31 -40.11 36.79
CA THR A 743 10.76 -38.74 36.51
C THR A 743 12.24 -38.59 36.15
N SER A 744 13.04 -39.64 36.29
CA SER A 744 14.49 -39.62 35.99
C SER A 744 14.84 -40.22 34.63
N TYR A 745 13.86 -40.63 33.82
CA TYR A 745 14.13 -41.19 32.50
C TYR A 745 14.72 -40.13 31.55
N LEU A 746 15.81 -40.48 30.89
CA LEU A 746 16.50 -39.67 29.87
C LEU A 746 16.44 -40.41 28.53
N TRP A 747 16.12 -39.68 27.47
CA TRP A 747 16.05 -40.23 26.13
C TRP A 747 17.43 -40.64 25.59
N SER A 748 17.51 -41.81 24.98
CA SER A 748 18.54 -42.16 24.00
C SER A 748 18.01 -41.86 22.59
N MET A 749 18.88 -41.58 21.61
CA MET A 749 18.42 -41.35 20.22
C MET A 749 17.77 -42.61 19.62
N ASP A 750 18.23 -43.80 20.02
CA ASP A 750 17.64 -45.08 19.60
C ASP A 750 16.22 -45.27 20.12
N ASP A 751 15.89 -44.72 21.29
CA ASP A 751 14.53 -44.73 21.85
C ASP A 751 13.68 -43.58 21.29
N LEU A 752 14.26 -42.39 21.19
CA LEU A 752 13.53 -41.16 20.85
C LEU A 752 13.09 -41.13 19.39
N PHE A 753 13.97 -41.53 18.47
CA PHE A 753 13.71 -41.43 17.04
C PHE A 753 12.52 -42.30 16.59
N PRO A 754 12.42 -43.59 16.97
CA PRO A 754 11.26 -44.43 16.65
C PRO A 754 9.95 -43.92 17.25
N VAL A 755 9.97 -43.45 18.50
CA VAL A 755 8.77 -42.91 19.16
C VAL A 755 8.32 -41.62 18.49
N PHE A 756 9.25 -40.72 18.15
CA PHE A 756 8.91 -39.49 17.43
C PHE A 756 8.41 -39.79 16.02
N HIS A 757 8.96 -40.79 15.35
CA HIS A 757 8.45 -41.30 14.07
C HIS A 757 6.98 -41.71 14.17
N PHE A 758 6.62 -42.46 15.22
CA PHE A 758 5.23 -42.84 15.47
C PHE A 758 4.31 -41.61 15.64
N VAL A 759 4.74 -40.61 16.40
CA VAL A 759 3.99 -39.36 16.59
C VAL A 759 3.80 -38.61 15.27
N VAL A 760 4.83 -38.50 14.43
CA VAL A 760 4.76 -37.87 13.09
C VAL A 760 3.77 -38.60 12.17
N VAL A 761 3.75 -39.94 12.20
CA VAL A 761 2.81 -40.73 11.38
C VAL A 761 1.37 -40.53 11.85
N ARG A 762 1.15 -40.45 13.17
CA ARG A 762 -0.18 -40.26 13.77
C ARG A 762 -0.69 -38.83 13.70
N SER A 763 0.18 -37.83 13.63
CA SER A 763 -0.21 -36.42 13.46
C SER A 763 -0.80 -36.10 12.10
N ARG A 764 -0.57 -36.92 11.08
CA ARG A 764 -1.16 -36.79 9.73
C ARG A 764 -0.95 -35.39 9.13
N ILE A 765 0.26 -34.87 9.29
CA ILE A 765 0.63 -33.58 8.69
C ILE A 765 0.57 -33.74 7.17
N LEU A 766 -0.09 -32.79 6.50
CA LEU A 766 -0.17 -32.71 5.05
C LEU A 766 0.98 -31.82 4.59
N GLN A 767 1.60 -32.13 3.46
CA GLN A 767 2.66 -31.30 2.87
C GLN A 767 3.84 -31.05 3.82
N LEU A 768 4.27 -32.09 4.53
CA LEU A 768 5.36 -32.00 5.52
C LEU A 768 6.69 -31.55 4.87
N GLY A 769 6.96 -31.94 3.63
CA GLY A 769 8.15 -31.48 2.90
C GLY A 769 8.11 -29.97 2.65
N SER A 770 6.97 -29.44 2.24
CA SER A 770 6.74 -27.99 2.11
C SER A 770 6.94 -27.24 3.43
N GLU A 771 6.46 -27.79 4.55
CA GLU A 771 6.65 -27.23 5.89
C GLU A 771 8.13 -27.20 6.32
N ILE A 772 8.86 -28.28 6.05
CA ILE A 772 10.30 -28.38 6.34
C ILE A 772 11.08 -27.33 5.54
N HIS A 773 10.87 -27.27 4.23
CA HIS A 773 11.56 -26.30 3.36
C HIS A 773 11.24 -24.84 3.73
N PHE A 774 9.99 -24.56 4.13
CA PHE A 774 9.63 -23.25 4.65
C PHE A 774 10.41 -22.89 5.92
N VAL A 775 10.54 -23.81 6.88
CA VAL A 775 11.33 -23.55 8.09
C VAL A 775 12.81 -23.38 7.73
N GLU A 776 13.36 -24.17 6.80
CA GLU A 776 14.76 -24.05 6.37
C GLU A 776 15.12 -22.69 5.77
N ASP A 777 14.28 -22.17 4.88
CA ASP A 777 14.55 -20.92 4.16
C ASP A 777 14.47 -19.67 5.04
N PHE A 778 13.77 -19.75 6.19
CA PHE A 778 13.53 -18.62 7.09
C PHE A 778 14.07 -18.82 8.52
N MET A 779 14.71 -19.95 8.81
CA MET A 779 15.33 -20.21 10.11
C MET A 779 16.61 -19.39 10.27
N GLU A 780 16.72 -18.70 11.40
CA GLU A 780 17.89 -17.88 11.72
C GLU A 780 19.13 -18.75 12.03
N PRO A 781 20.35 -18.29 11.70
CA PRO A 781 21.57 -19.08 11.90
C PRO A 781 21.81 -19.53 13.34
N TYR A 782 21.47 -18.72 14.35
CA TYR A 782 21.66 -19.11 15.76
C TYR A 782 20.74 -20.25 16.20
N LEU A 783 19.57 -20.41 15.56
CA LEU A 783 18.63 -21.50 15.84
C LEU A 783 19.10 -22.84 15.25
N GLN A 784 19.96 -22.82 14.22
CA GLN A 784 20.42 -24.02 13.52
C GLN A 784 21.28 -24.93 14.40
N ASN A 785 22.09 -24.35 15.29
CA ASN A 785 23.08 -25.07 16.09
C ASN A 785 22.64 -25.30 17.56
N GLY A 786 21.41 -24.92 17.92
CA GLY A 786 20.85 -25.10 19.27
C GLY A 786 19.94 -26.33 19.40
N GLU A 787 19.32 -26.50 20.57
CA GLU A 787 18.32 -27.55 20.85
C GLU A 787 17.23 -27.61 19.78
N LEU A 788 16.69 -26.45 19.41
CA LEU A 788 15.64 -26.31 18.39
C LEU A 788 16.09 -26.81 17.01
N GLY A 789 17.33 -26.52 16.61
CA GLY A 789 17.92 -26.97 15.35
C GLY A 789 18.14 -28.48 15.30
N ILE A 790 18.55 -29.09 16.43
CA ILE A 790 18.70 -30.55 16.55
C ILE A 790 17.33 -31.25 16.48
N MET A 791 16.33 -30.74 17.20
CA MET A 791 14.96 -31.26 17.15
C MET A 791 14.36 -31.14 15.74
N PHE A 792 14.59 -30.01 15.06
CA PHE A 792 14.18 -29.81 13.67
C PHE A 792 14.90 -30.74 12.70
N THR A 793 16.21 -30.95 12.87
CA THR A 793 16.99 -31.91 12.07
C THR A 793 16.46 -33.33 12.23
N THR A 794 15.96 -33.68 13.43
CA THR A 794 15.31 -34.97 13.69
C THR A 794 14.00 -35.10 12.90
N LEU A 795 13.17 -34.05 12.87
CA LEU A 795 11.95 -34.02 12.04
C LEU A 795 12.28 -34.12 10.54
N LYS A 796 13.29 -33.38 10.08
CA LYS A 796 13.78 -33.43 8.70
C LYS A 796 14.25 -34.83 8.31
N ALA A 797 15.03 -35.47 9.18
CA ALA A 797 15.50 -36.84 8.96
C ALA A 797 14.32 -37.81 8.82
N LEU A 798 13.25 -37.66 9.62
CA LEU A 798 12.04 -38.46 9.50
C LEU A 798 11.26 -38.20 8.21
N GLY A 799 11.15 -36.93 7.77
CA GLY A 799 10.58 -36.58 6.47
C GLY A 799 11.29 -37.30 5.32
N LEU A 800 12.62 -37.26 5.33
CA LEU A 800 13.48 -37.93 4.32
C LEU A 800 13.52 -39.47 4.47
N PHE A 801 13.37 -40.02 5.68
CA PHE A 801 13.36 -41.47 5.90
C PHE A 801 12.09 -42.14 5.38
N VAL A 802 10.97 -41.42 5.41
CA VAL A 802 9.77 -41.82 4.70
C VAL A 802 10.06 -41.89 3.19
N ASP A 803 10.95 -41.05 2.65
CA ASP A 803 11.35 -41.08 1.23
C ASP A 803 12.35 -42.16 0.82
N CYS A 804 13.32 -42.49 1.66
CA CYS A 804 14.43 -43.39 1.28
C CYS A 804 14.26 -44.87 1.64
N SER A 805 13.21 -45.29 2.34
CA SER A 805 13.05 -46.72 2.66
C SER A 805 12.67 -47.51 1.39
N PRO A 806 13.52 -48.44 0.91
CA PRO A 806 13.21 -49.24 -0.26
C PRO A 806 11.94 -50.06 0.00
N GLU A 807 11.11 -50.18 -1.04
CA GLU A 807 10.05 -51.18 -1.10
C GLU A 807 10.66 -52.57 -0.86
N LYS A 808 10.76 -53.00 0.40
CA LYS A 808 10.80 -54.43 0.69
C LYS A 808 9.39 -54.94 0.44
N SER A 809 9.20 -55.41 -0.78
CA SER A 809 8.12 -56.29 -1.20
C SER A 809 8.11 -57.55 -0.34
N GLY A 810 6.90 -57.97 0.05
CA GLY A 810 6.64 -59.31 0.60
C GLY A 810 6.85 -59.45 2.08
#